data_AF-A0A7C7R288-F1
#
_entry.id   AF-A0A7C7R288-F1
#
_cell.length_a   1.000
_cell.length_b   1.000
_cell.length_c   1.000
_cell.angle_alpha   90.00
_cell.angle_beta   90.00
_cell.angle_gamma   90.00
#
_symmetry.space_group_name_H-M   'P 1'
#
loop_
_entity.id
_entity.type
_entity.pdbx_description
1 polymer ?
#
loop_
_entity_poly.entity_id
_entity_poly.type
_entity_poly.pdbx_seq_one_letter_code
_entity_poly.pdbx_strand_id
1 'polypeptide(L)'
;MPKPVRFVLALHSHQPIGNFEHIFEQAYQESYRPFLEVFSRYGNLRIALHISGPLAEWLDANHPDYLDRVGELAASDRIEIIGGAFYEPILAMIPSHDRRGQIQSYSRWLAERLGAAVRGMWIPERVWEQSFTRDLADAGIQYTILDDFHFKCAGLTEQQLYRHYVTEDQGRVLTVFPGSERLRYAIPFRDPQETIDYLARMAEEHPDPVIVFGDDGEKFGTWPETHKHVYDDGWLERFFDALTANRGWIHMTTLAEAMDHVAPAGKIYLPDASYREMTEWALPVQRQVEYEQVAEQMEHDPRWPTLRPFVRGGFWRNFHVKYPESNEMYSRMLGISLRLERLKRTGAAGEAVREAERDLYRGQCNCAYWHGAFGGIYLPHLRNAVYRHLIAAEGHLNRAEGRPAQWVEAEANDLDLDGRQELRLANDKLVALLAPHRGGQLYELDVRAVRHNLLAGLTRRPEAYHRKVLAGESAGEEGCASIHERVVFKQKDLDKRVQYDSYPRKSLIDLFYDEGVTLETAAAGGAVQRGDFVHGSYQARVRRNPDRIQIQLARHGHVDDIPVRITKGVTLSAASPVLEIAYLLEEIPRDRILRFAVEFNFAGMPAAADDRFFHDTAGNRLGHLGTRLDLADVQTLGLSDQWLGIDVRFQTSRPTGFWTWPVETVSQSEGGFELVHQSVVVQPHWVVRPDARGRWSVTMQLALDTSLAESRQSSPAVAVVS
;
A
#
# COMPACT_ATOMS: atom_id res chain seq x y z
N MET A 1 -3.90 -38.71 -32.14
CA MET A 1 -3.42 -38.06 -30.91
C MET A 1 -2.88 -36.69 -31.30
N PRO A 2 -3.16 -35.63 -30.54
CA PRO A 2 -2.58 -34.32 -30.80
C PRO A 2 -1.05 -34.36 -30.81
N LYS A 3 -0.41 -33.35 -31.41
CA LYS A 3 1.03 -33.13 -31.25
C LYS A 3 1.35 -32.82 -29.77
N PRO A 4 2.60 -33.01 -29.32
CA PRO A 4 2.96 -32.70 -27.95
C PRO A 4 2.90 -31.20 -27.65
N VAL A 5 2.43 -30.84 -26.46
CA VAL A 5 2.48 -29.48 -25.87
C VAL A 5 3.13 -29.54 -24.49
N ARG A 6 3.90 -28.52 -24.14
CA ARG A 6 4.40 -28.32 -22.78
C ARG A 6 3.46 -27.37 -22.05
N PHE A 7 2.98 -27.78 -20.89
CA PHE A 7 2.11 -26.97 -20.05
C PHE A 7 2.76 -26.73 -18.69
N VAL A 8 2.86 -25.46 -18.31
CA VAL A 8 3.36 -24.99 -17.01
C VAL A 8 2.18 -24.48 -16.20
N LEU A 9 2.03 -25.01 -14.98
CA LEU A 9 1.12 -24.50 -13.97
C LEU A 9 1.93 -23.82 -12.86
N ALA A 10 1.96 -22.50 -12.83
CA ALA A 10 2.64 -21.70 -11.81
C ALA A 10 1.63 -21.04 -10.86
N LEU A 11 1.88 -21.13 -9.56
CA LEU A 11 1.04 -20.53 -8.52
C LEU A 11 1.82 -19.49 -7.71
N HIS A 12 1.15 -18.40 -7.38
CA HIS A 12 1.67 -17.33 -6.54
C HIS A 12 0.81 -17.20 -5.28
N SER A 13 1.37 -17.53 -4.11
CA SER A 13 0.70 -17.36 -2.82
C SER A 13 1.29 -16.20 -2.05
N HIS A 14 0.47 -15.22 -1.71
CA HIS A 14 0.91 -14.01 -1.03
C HIS A 14 -0.05 -13.56 0.07
N GLN A 15 0.54 -13.18 1.19
CA GLN A 15 -0.11 -12.40 2.24
C GLN A 15 0.79 -11.23 2.63
N PRO A 16 0.27 -9.99 2.71
CA PRO A 16 1.11 -8.82 2.94
C PRO A 16 1.51 -8.64 4.40
N ILE A 17 2.62 -7.93 4.60
CA ILE A 17 3.01 -7.42 5.91
C ILE A 17 1.88 -6.55 6.46
N GLY A 18 1.49 -6.81 7.71
CA GLY A 18 0.43 -6.07 8.39
C GLY A 18 -0.98 -6.63 8.22
N ASN A 19 -1.17 -7.69 7.41
CA ASN A 19 -2.46 -8.37 7.36
C ASN A 19 -2.76 -9.10 8.69
N PHE A 20 -4.03 -9.36 8.96
CA PHE A 20 -4.43 -9.99 10.21
C PHE A 20 -4.11 -11.48 10.21
N GLU A 21 -3.66 -12.00 11.35
CA GLU A 21 -3.29 -13.42 11.52
C GLU A 21 -4.40 -14.39 11.11
N HIS A 22 -5.67 -14.08 11.44
CA HIS A 22 -6.80 -14.91 11.04
C HIS A 22 -7.00 -14.98 9.52
N ILE A 23 -6.55 -13.97 8.75
CA ILE A 23 -6.60 -14.00 7.28
C ILE A 23 -5.51 -14.92 6.72
N PHE A 24 -4.31 -14.93 7.32
CA PHE A 24 -3.27 -15.92 6.98
C PHE A 24 -3.78 -17.34 7.26
N GLU A 25 -4.36 -17.56 8.43
CA GLU A 25 -4.91 -18.87 8.81
C GLU A 25 -6.04 -19.30 7.88
N GLN A 26 -6.98 -18.40 7.56
CA GLN A 26 -8.06 -18.68 6.64
C GLN A 26 -7.52 -19.07 5.26
N ALA A 27 -6.60 -18.30 4.68
CA ALA A 27 -6.03 -18.58 3.37
C ALA A 27 -5.27 -19.93 3.35
N TYR A 28 -4.57 -20.26 4.44
CA TYR A 28 -3.93 -21.56 4.61
C TYR A 28 -4.94 -22.71 4.61
N GLN A 29 -6.00 -22.62 5.41
CA GLN A 29 -6.99 -23.67 5.53
C GLN A 29 -7.84 -23.84 4.26
N GLU A 30 -8.17 -22.74 3.59
CA GLU A 30 -9.10 -22.75 2.47
C GLU A 30 -8.41 -22.94 1.11
N SER A 31 -7.14 -22.56 0.95
CA SER A 31 -6.43 -22.67 -0.33
C SER A 31 -5.13 -23.46 -0.22
N TYR A 32 -4.15 -22.99 0.57
CA TYR A 32 -2.78 -23.48 0.45
C TYR A 32 -2.64 -24.96 0.83
N ARG A 33 -3.21 -25.34 1.99
CA ARG A 33 -3.21 -26.72 2.49
C ARG A 33 -4.01 -27.67 1.59
N PRO A 34 -5.31 -27.43 1.30
CA PRO A 34 -6.11 -28.37 0.52
C PRO A 34 -5.58 -28.52 -0.92
N PHE A 35 -5.02 -27.46 -1.53
CA PHE A 35 -4.36 -27.58 -2.82
C PHE A 35 -3.20 -28.59 -2.78
N LEU A 36 -2.31 -28.47 -1.79
CA LEU A 36 -1.14 -29.34 -1.65
C LEU A 36 -1.53 -30.80 -1.33
N GLU A 37 -2.59 -31.00 -0.55
CA GLU A 37 -3.15 -32.30 -0.22
C GLU A 37 -3.71 -33.03 -1.45
N VAL A 38 -4.44 -32.33 -2.32
CA VAL A 38 -4.93 -32.88 -3.59
C VAL A 38 -3.76 -33.15 -4.54
N PHE A 39 -2.87 -32.17 -4.76
CA PHE A 39 -1.71 -32.30 -5.65
C PHE A 39 -0.79 -33.47 -5.27
N SER A 40 -0.61 -33.72 -3.98
CA SER A 40 0.22 -34.81 -3.45
C SER A 40 -0.22 -36.21 -3.93
N ARG A 41 -1.51 -36.39 -4.29
CA ARG A 41 -2.06 -37.66 -4.77
C ARG A 41 -1.66 -37.98 -6.21
N TYR A 42 -1.29 -36.97 -6.99
CA TYR A 42 -1.05 -37.09 -8.43
C TYR A 42 0.45 -37.21 -8.78
N GLY A 43 1.01 -38.42 -8.64
CA GLY A 43 2.44 -38.74 -8.82
C GLY A 43 3.18 -38.15 -10.03
N ASN A 44 2.46 -37.91 -11.14
CA ASN A 44 2.98 -37.54 -12.45
C ASN A 44 2.84 -36.05 -12.82
N LEU A 45 2.23 -35.24 -11.95
CA LEU A 45 2.03 -33.81 -12.23
C LEU A 45 3.15 -32.97 -11.65
N ARG A 46 3.50 -31.87 -12.33
CA ARG A 46 4.52 -30.92 -11.90
C ARG A 46 3.95 -29.51 -11.92
N ILE A 47 4.37 -28.70 -10.96
CA ILE A 47 3.97 -27.30 -10.84
C ILE A 47 5.18 -26.43 -10.50
N ALA A 48 5.01 -25.12 -10.68
CA ALA A 48 5.87 -24.10 -10.12
C ALA A 48 5.12 -23.40 -8.97
N LEU A 49 5.79 -23.15 -7.84
CA LEU A 49 5.19 -22.53 -6.67
C LEU A 49 6.05 -21.38 -6.17
N HIS A 50 5.44 -20.20 -6.11
CA HIS A 50 5.96 -19.03 -5.43
C HIS A 50 5.17 -18.83 -4.13
N ILE A 51 5.85 -18.84 -2.99
CA ILE A 51 5.30 -18.37 -1.71
C ILE A 51 6.00 -17.05 -1.44
N SER A 52 5.29 -15.98 -1.09
CA SER A 52 5.94 -14.71 -0.70
C SER A 52 6.65 -14.84 0.66
N GLY A 53 7.71 -14.07 0.90
CA GLY A 53 8.46 -14.14 2.14
C GLY A 53 7.66 -13.88 3.43
N PRO A 54 6.73 -12.90 3.51
CA PRO A 54 5.90 -12.75 4.70
C PRO A 54 5.04 -13.99 4.99
N LEU A 55 4.46 -14.60 3.95
CA LEU A 55 3.70 -15.84 4.08
C LEU A 55 4.60 -17.00 4.48
N ALA A 56 5.80 -17.09 3.91
CA ALA A 56 6.76 -18.13 4.23
C ALA A 56 7.24 -18.06 5.69
N GLU A 57 7.54 -16.86 6.21
CA GLU A 57 7.85 -16.65 7.62
C GLU A 57 6.70 -17.05 8.55
N TRP A 58 5.45 -16.71 8.17
CA TRP A 58 4.27 -17.09 8.96
C TRP A 58 4.02 -18.60 8.94
N LEU A 59 4.15 -19.25 7.77
CA LEU A 59 4.02 -20.70 7.63
C LEU A 59 5.10 -21.42 8.44
N ASP A 60 6.34 -20.96 8.43
CA ASP A 60 7.42 -21.58 9.20
C ASP A 60 7.17 -21.50 10.72
N ALA A 61 6.55 -20.40 11.17
CA ALA A 61 6.21 -20.22 12.57
C ALA A 61 4.98 -21.03 13.03
N ASN A 62 3.98 -21.23 12.16
CA ASN A 62 2.66 -21.76 12.55
C ASN A 62 2.32 -23.13 11.96
N HIS A 63 2.74 -23.40 10.72
CA HIS A 63 2.51 -24.65 9.99
C HIS A 63 3.79 -25.15 9.30
N PRO A 64 4.89 -25.40 10.06
CA PRO A 64 6.18 -25.77 9.47
C PRO A 64 6.13 -27.09 8.68
N ASP A 65 5.18 -27.97 9.01
CA ASP A 65 4.90 -29.23 8.31
C ASP A 65 4.49 -29.01 6.84
N TYR A 66 3.80 -27.88 6.56
CA TYR A 66 3.48 -27.49 5.19
C TYR A 66 4.75 -27.23 4.38
N LEU A 67 5.70 -26.47 4.93
CA LEU A 67 6.97 -26.17 4.26
C LEU A 67 7.87 -27.41 4.14
N ASP A 68 7.85 -28.30 5.13
CA ASP A 68 8.54 -29.59 5.06
C ASP A 68 8.00 -30.40 3.87
N ARG A 69 6.67 -30.45 3.72
CA ARG A 69 6.03 -31.14 2.60
C ARG A 69 6.35 -30.50 1.25
N VAL A 70 6.39 -29.18 1.17
CA VAL A 70 6.83 -28.46 -0.03
C VAL A 70 8.29 -28.79 -0.36
N GLY A 71 9.17 -28.84 0.64
CA GLY A 71 10.57 -29.24 0.48
C GLY A 71 10.73 -30.67 -0.05
N GLU A 72 9.96 -31.63 0.46
CA GLU A 72 9.94 -33.01 -0.06
C GLU A 72 9.50 -33.09 -1.54
N LEU A 73 8.49 -32.31 -1.91
CA LEU A 73 8.00 -32.24 -3.28
C LEU A 73 8.99 -31.52 -4.20
N ALA A 74 9.74 -30.53 -3.69
CA ALA A 74 10.83 -29.92 -4.44
C ALA A 74 12.00 -30.90 -4.65
N ALA A 75 12.39 -31.65 -3.62
CA ALA A 75 13.46 -32.64 -3.70
C ALA A 75 13.13 -33.83 -4.63
N SER A 76 11.86 -34.03 -4.98
CA SER A 76 11.39 -35.05 -5.92
C SER A 76 11.01 -34.49 -7.30
N ASP A 77 11.43 -33.27 -7.63
CA ASP A 77 11.16 -32.57 -8.90
C ASP A 77 9.65 -32.47 -9.25
N ARG A 78 8.80 -32.47 -8.21
CA ARG A 78 7.34 -32.30 -8.33
C ARG A 78 6.94 -30.82 -8.27
N ILE A 79 7.67 -30.03 -7.48
CA ILE A 79 7.47 -28.59 -7.35
C ILE A 79 8.78 -27.88 -7.71
N GLU A 80 8.74 -26.99 -8.70
CA GLU A 80 9.77 -25.98 -8.86
C GLU A 80 9.50 -24.81 -7.91
N ILE A 81 10.45 -24.50 -7.03
CA ILE A 81 10.37 -23.33 -6.15
C ILE A 81 10.75 -22.08 -6.94
N ILE A 82 9.81 -21.16 -7.05
CA ILE A 82 10.00 -19.85 -7.65
C ILE A 82 10.36 -18.85 -6.55
N GLY A 83 11.40 -18.06 -6.76
CA GLY A 83 11.81 -17.01 -5.84
C GLY A 83 11.12 -15.68 -6.11
N GLY A 84 11.60 -14.64 -5.47
CA GLY A 84 11.00 -13.32 -5.51
C GLY A 84 11.87 -12.32 -4.78
N ALA A 85 11.46 -11.06 -4.76
CA ALA A 85 11.96 -10.14 -3.75
C ALA A 85 11.27 -10.46 -2.42
N PHE A 86 12.04 -10.66 -1.34
CA PHE A 86 11.58 -11.25 -0.07
C PHE A 86 10.20 -10.76 0.39
N TYR A 87 10.01 -9.44 0.52
CA TYR A 87 8.80 -8.86 1.10
C TYR A 87 7.83 -8.31 0.04
N GLU A 88 7.85 -8.85 -1.18
CA GLU A 88 6.94 -8.46 -2.27
C GLU A 88 6.94 -6.95 -2.60
N PRO A 89 8.09 -6.28 -2.76
CA PRO A 89 8.11 -4.91 -3.27
C PRO A 89 7.80 -4.87 -4.77
N ILE A 90 7.06 -3.86 -5.21
CA ILE A 90 7.07 -3.50 -6.64
C ILE A 90 8.46 -3.01 -6.98
N LEU A 91 9.14 -3.70 -7.89
CA LEU A 91 10.54 -3.41 -8.21
C LEU A 91 10.72 -1.97 -8.71
N ALA A 92 9.74 -1.42 -9.43
CA ALA A 92 9.75 -0.02 -9.88
C ALA A 92 9.87 0.98 -8.71
N MET A 93 9.32 0.64 -7.55
CA MET A 93 9.32 1.46 -6.35
C MET A 93 10.66 1.47 -5.61
N ILE A 94 11.52 0.46 -5.79
CA ILE A 94 12.73 0.34 -4.95
C ILE A 94 14.02 0.50 -5.77
N PRO A 95 15.11 1.01 -5.17
CA PRO A 95 16.38 1.16 -5.87
C PRO A 95 17.03 -0.20 -6.16
N SER A 96 17.92 -0.21 -7.16
CA SER A 96 18.61 -1.42 -7.66
C SER A 96 19.33 -2.22 -6.55
N HIS A 97 19.95 -1.56 -5.56
CA HIS A 97 20.61 -2.27 -4.46
C HIS A 97 19.62 -3.01 -3.55
N ASP A 98 18.43 -2.45 -3.32
CA ASP A 98 17.38 -3.11 -2.55
C ASP A 98 16.75 -4.26 -3.34
N ARG A 99 16.54 -4.11 -4.65
CA ARG A 99 16.04 -5.20 -5.51
C ARG A 99 16.93 -6.43 -5.38
N ARG A 100 18.24 -6.25 -5.60
CA ARG A 100 19.22 -7.35 -5.49
C ARG A 100 19.27 -7.93 -4.08
N GLY A 101 19.32 -7.07 -3.06
CA GLY A 101 19.40 -7.52 -1.67
C GLY A 101 18.17 -8.30 -1.22
N GLN A 102 16.96 -7.87 -1.60
CA GLN A 102 15.71 -8.60 -1.35
C GLN A 102 15.71 -9.97 -2.06
N ILE A 103 16.05 -10.01 -3.35
CA ILE A 103 16.06 -11.25 -4.14
C ILE A 103 17.08 -12.24 -3.56
N GLN A 104 18.32 -11.81 -3.35
CA GLN A 104 19.39 -12.67 -2.84
C GLN A 104 19.11 -13.18 -1.43
N SER A 105 18.54 -12.34 -0.57
CA SER A 105 18.16 -12.74 0.80
C SER A 105 17.07 -13.80 0.76
N TYR A 106 16.10 -13.65 -0.15
CA TYR A 106 15.00 -14.61 -0.23
C TYR A 106 15.42 -15.93 -0.88
N SER A 107 16.21 -15.88 -1.96
CA SER A 107 16.80 -17.08 -2.56
C SER A 107 17.63 -17.87 -1.54
N ARG A 108 18.37 -17.20 -0.66
CA ARG A 108 19.09 -17.86 0.43
C ARG A 108 18.16 -18.51 1.44
N TRP A 109 17.13 -17.80 1.88
CA TRP A 109 16.14 -18.36 2.82
C TRP A 109 15.46 -19.60 2.25
N LEU A 110 15.03 -19.57 0.98
CA LEU A 110 14.42 -20.72 0.30
C LEU A 110 15.39 -21.90 0.17
N ALA A 111 16.65 -21.64 -0.16
CA ALA A 111 17.67 -22.69 -0.23
C ALA A 111 17.94 -23.32 1.14
N GLU A 112 18.01 -22.52 2.20
CA GLU A 112 18.23 -22.98 3.57
C GLU A 112 17.03 -23.74 4.14
N ARG A 113 15.80 -23.27 3.88
CA ARG A 113 14.57 -23.82 4.46
C ARG A 113 13.99 -25.00 3.68
N LEU A 114 14.03 -24.95 2.35
CA LEU A 114 13.39 -25.92 1.46
C LEU A 114 14.39 -26.79 0.70
N GLY A 115 15.69 -26.49 0.75
CA GLY A 115 16.72 -27.21 -0.02
C GLY A 115 16.63 -27.00 -1.53
N ALA A 116 15.86 -26.01 -2.00
CA ALA A 116 15.57 -25.81 -3.42
C ALA A 116 16.47 -24.74 -4.05
N ALA A 117 16.96 -25.01 -5.26
CA ALA A 117 17.71 -24.03 -6.05
C ALA A 117 16.74 -23.08 -6.76
N VAL A 118 16.84 -21.78 -6.45
CA VAL A 118 16.00 -20.75 -7.07
C VAL A 118 16.62 -20.29 -8.39
N ARG A 119 15.95 -20.59 -9.51
CA ARG A 119 16.38 -20.16 -10.87
C ARG A 119 15.50 -19.07 -11.46
N GLY A 120 14.22 -19.08 -11.14
CA GLY A 120 13.26 -18.09 -11.58
C GLY A 120 12.73 -17.25 -10.43
N MET A 121 12.09 -16.14 -10.79
CA MET A 121 11.31 -15.36 -9.83
C MET A 121 9.94 -14.96 -10.36
N TRP A 122 9.01 -14.79 -9.44
CA TRP A 122 7.77 -14.06 -9.66
C TRP A 122 8.04 -12.55 -9.62
N ILE A 123 7.45 -11.80 -10.57
CA ILE A 123 7.47 -10.33 -10.52
C ILE A 123 6.23 -9.87 -9.76
N PRO A 124 6.37 -9.19 -8.61
CA PRO A 124 5.24 -8.66 -7.85
C PRO A 124 4.34 -7.79 -8.75
N GLU A 125 3.05 -8.13 -8.80
CA GLU A 125 2.04 -7.53 -9.67
C GLU A 125 2.40 -7.48 -11.17
N ARG A 126 3.35 -8.30 -11.60
CA ARG A 126 3.91 -8.32 -12.96
C ARG A 126 4.34 -6.93 -13.44
N VAL A 127 4.66 -5.99 -12.54
CA VAL A 127 5.13 -4.65 -12.92
C VAL A 127 6.55 -4.76 -13.46
N TRP A 128 6.72 -4.46 -14.73
CA TRP A 128 7.98 -4.59 -15.45
C TRP A 128 8.51 -3.23 -15.92
N GLU A 129 9.83 -3.06 -15.82
CA GLU A 129 10.60 -2.07 -16.56
C GLU A 129 11.83 -2.77 -17.13
N GLN A 130 12.25 -2.42 -18.35
CA GLN A 130 13.36 -3.10 -19.04
C GLN A 130 14.66 -3.13 -18.21
N SER A 131 14.86 -2.12 -17.36
CA SER A 131 16.02 -2.02 -16.48
C SER A 131 16.10 -3.09 -15.40
N PHE A 132 15.03 -3.85 -15.14
CA PHE A 132 15.02 -4.90 -14.13
C PHE A 132 15.82 -6.12 -14.59
N THR A 133 15.97 -6.33 -15.90
CA THR A 133 16.74 -7.44 -16.47
C THR A 133 18.14 -7.54 -15.86
N ARG A 134 18.89 -6.43 -15.77
CA ARG A 134 20.24 -6.45 -15.17
C ARG A 134 20.21 -6.75 -13.67
N ASP A 135 19.23 -6.20 -12.93
CA ASP A 135 19.16 -6.35 -11.48
C ASP A 135 18.82 -7.80 -11.12
N LEU A 136 17.91 -8.42 -11.86
CA LEU A 136 17.50 -9.82 -11.72
C LEU A 136 18.64 -10.78 -12.06
N ALA A 137 19.30 -10.57 -13.21
CA ALA A 137 20.42 -11.40 -13.62
C ALA A 137 21.60 -11.30 -12.65
N ASP A 138 21.96 -10.09 -12.20
CA ASP A 138 23.02 -9.86 -11.21
C ASP A 138 22.64 -10.45 -9.83
N ALA A 139 21.34 -10.65 -9.54
CA ALA A 139 20.86 -11.35 -8.36
C ALA A 139 20.83 -12.89 -8.51
N GLY A 140 21.15 -13.42 -9.70
CA GLY A 140 21.19 -14.86 -9.98
C GLY A 140 19.93 -15.43 -10.61
N ILE A 141 18.94 -14.60 -10.94
CA ILE A 141 17.70 -15.03 -11.59
C ILE A 141 17.91 -15.22 -13.09
N GLN A 142 17.42 -16.33 -13.63
CA GLN A 142 17.59 -16.75 -15.02
C GLN A 142 16.33 -16.56 -15.86
N TYR A 143 15.15 -16.63 -15.24
CA TYR A 143 13.90 -16.40 -15.94
C TYR A 143 12.81 -15.77 -15.06
N THR A 144 11.77 -15.25 -15.70
CA THR A 144 10.55 -14.82 -15.02
C THR A 144 9.30 -15.01 -15.89
N ILE A 145 8.12 -14.84 -15.29
CA ILE A 145 6.82 -14.85 -15.97
C ILE A 145 6.29 -13.42 -16.00
N LEU A 146 5.84 -12.98 -17.18
CA LEU A 146 5.14 -11.73 -17.38
C LEU A 146 3.85 -11.99 -18.16
N ASP A 147 2.82 -11.17 -17.98
CA ASP A 147 1.58 -11.33 -18.74
C ASP A 147 1.81 -11.17 -20.24
N ASP A 148 1.08 -11.96 -21.04
CA ASP A 148 1.00 -11.85 -22.50
C ASP A 148 0.76 -10.41 -22.99
N PHE A 149 0.08 -9.59 -22.18
CA PHE A 149 -0.14 -8.17 -22.40
C PHE A 149 1.16 -7.37 -22.56
N HIS A 150 2.24 -7.71 -21.84
CA HIS A 150 3.56 -7.07 -22.02
C HIS A 150 4.09 -7.25 -23.44
N PHE A 151 3.95 -8.47 -23.95
CA PHE A 151 4.44 -8.86 -25.27
C PHE A 151 3.57 -8.24 -26.36
N LYS A 152 2.25 -8.20 -26.16
CA LYS A 152 1.31 -7.45 -27.02
C LYS A 152 1.63 -5.95 -27.01
N CYS A 153 2.02 -5.40 -25.87
CA CYS A 153 2.48 -4.02 -25.75
C CYS A 153 3.77 -3.74 -26.53
N ALA A 154 4.66 -4.73 -26.61
CA ALA A 154 5.87 -4.70 -27.43
C ALA A 154 5.61 -4.95 -28.94
N GLY A 155 4.38 -5.26 -29.34
CA GLY A 155 3.97 -5.44 -30.73
C GLY A 155 3.88 -6.89 -31.19
N LEU A 156 3.98 -7.89 -30.29
CA LEU A 156 3.71 -9.28 -30.65
C LEU A 156 2.22 -9.55 -30.81
N THR A 157 1.91 -10.47 -31.72
CA THR A 157 0.56 -11.02 -31.92
C THR A 157 0.32 -12.23 -31.03
N GLU A 158 -0.95 -12.60 -30.81
CA GLU A 158 -1.35 -13.78 -30.02
C GLU A 158 -0.61 -15.06 -30.45
N GLN A 159 -0.45 -15.28 -31.76
CA GLN A 159 0.19 -16.48 -32.32
C GLN A 159 1.69 -16.61 -31.97
N GLN A 160 2.32 -15.55 -31.46
CA GLN A 160 3.73 -15.49 -31.12
C GLN A 160 3.99 -15.71 -29.62
N LEU A 161 2.96 -16.00 -28.82
CA LEU A 161 3.03 -16.03 -27.35
C LEU A 161 3.10 -17.45 -26.76
N TYR A 162 3.35 -18.45 -27.59
CA TYR A 162 3.36 -19.86 -27.16
C TYR A 162 4.77 -20.44 -26.98
N ARG A 163 5.76 -19.57 -26.74
CA ARG A 163 7.16 -19.88 -26.42
C ARG A 163 7.74 -18.74 -25.58
N HIS A 164 8.84 -18.99 -24.89
CA HIS A 164 9.57 -17.94 -24.17
C HIS A 164 10.48 -17.14 -25.10
N TYR A 165 10.87 -15.96 -24.63
CA TYR A 165 11.82 -15.07 -25.29
C TYR A 165 13.00 -14.79 -24.36
N VAL A 166 14.08 -14.25 -24.91
CA VAL A 166 15.14 -13.63 -24.11
C VAL A 166 15.05 -12.12 -24.20
N THR A 167 15.33 -11.43 -23.11
CA THR A 167 15.50 -9.98 -23.05
C THR A 167 16.87 -9.65 -22.49
N GLU A 168 17.36 -8.44 -22.73
CA GLU A 168 18.68 -8.03 -22.26
C GLU A 168 18.70 -6.57 -21.81
N ASP A 169 19.51 -6.28 -20.79
CA ASP A 169 19.85 -4.92 -20.39
C ASP A 169 21.33 -4.87 -19.96
N GLN A 170 22.09 -3.94 -20.54
CA GLN A 170 23.53 -3.77 -20.28
C GLN A 170 24.35 -5.08 -20.35
N GLY A 171 24.06 -5.95 -21.30
CA GLY A 171 24.73 -7.23 -21.52
C GLY A 171 24.26 -8.38 -20.61
N ARG A 172 23.28 -8.15 -19.73
CA ARG A 172 22.69 -9.19 -18.88
C ARG A 172 21.46 -9.74 -19.56
N VAL A 173 21.34 -11.07 -19.65
CA VAL A 173 20.25 -11.74 -20.36
C VAL A 173 19.32 -12.40 -19.34
N LEU A 174 18.01 -12.29 -19.59
CA LEU A 174 16.96 -12.94 -18.80
C LEU A 174 15.95 -13.60 -19.76
N THR A 175 15.50 -14.81 -19.43
CA THR A 175 14.38 -15.45 -20.13
C THR A 175 13.05 -14.94 -19.61
N VAL A 176 12.10 -14.61 -20.49
CA VAL A 176 10.77 -14.12 -20.12
C VAL A 176 9.70 -15.01 -20.75
N PHE A 177 8.81 -15.54 -19.91
CA PHE A 177 7.69 -16.37 -20.30
C PHE A 177 6.39 -15.55 -20.37
N PRO A 178 5.65 -15.58 -21.49
CA PRO A 178 4.31 -15.01 -21.56
C PRO A 178 3.29 -15.89 -20.82
N GLY A 179 2.74 -15.37 -19.71
CA GLY A 179 1.60 -15.96 -19.01
C GLY A 179 0.29 -15.70 -19.77
N SER A 180 -0.51 -16.74 -19.97
CA SER A 180 -1.75 -16.67 -20.75
C SER A 180 -2.90 -16.03 -19.97
N GLU A 181 -3.34 -14.83 -20.38
CA GLU A 181 -4.55 -14.17 -19.82
C GLU A 181 -5.77 -15.10 -19.97
N ARG A 182 -5.90 -15.78 -21.12
CA ARG A 182 -6.99 -16.74 -21.36
C ARG A 182 -7.05 -17.83 -20.29
N LEU A 183 -5.91 -18.39 -19.90
CA LEU A 183 -5.88 -19.42 -18.86
C LEU A 183 -6.15 -18.84 -17.46
N ARG A 184 -5.74 -17.60 -17.17
CA ARG A 184 -6.07 -16.90 -15.91
C ARG A 184 -7.57 -16.75 -15.66
N TYR A 185 -8.36 -16.61 -16.73
CA TYR A 185 -9.83 -16.55 -16.67
C TYR A 185 -10.51 -17.93 -16.80
N ALA A 186 -9.79 -18.96 -17.24
CA ALA A 186 -10.33 -20.31 -17.38
C ALA A 186 -10.08 -21.16 -16.12
N ILE A 187 -8.89 -21.07 -15.52
CA ILE A 187 -8.47 -21.87 -14.38
C ILE A 187 -8.59 -21.01 -13.11
N PRO A 188 -9.33 -21.41 -12.06
CA PRO A 188 -10.12 -22.64 -11.89
C PRO A 188 -11.63 -22.47 -12.14
N PHE A 189 -12.07 -21.51 -12.95
CA PHE A 189 -13.49 -21.09 -13.01
C PHE A 189 -14.33 -21.83 -14.07
N ARG A 190 -13.72 -22.22 -15.19
CA ARG A 190 -14.39 -22.87 -16.35
C ARG A 190 -14.26 -24.39 -16.27
N ASP A 191 -15.00 -25.13 -17.08
CA ASP A 191 -14.87 -26.59 -17.07
C ASP A 191 -13.43 -27.02 -17.42
N PRO A 192 -12.82 -27.99 -16.71
CA PRO A 192 -11.47 -28.47 -17.00
C PRO A 192 -11.23 -28.85 -18.46
N GLN A 193 -12.25 -29.37 -19.15
CA GLN A 193 -12.15 -29.76 -20.56
C GLN A 193 -11.85 -28.56 -21.47
N GLU A 194 -12.30 -27.34 -21.13
CA GLU A 194 -12.00 -26.15 -21.93
C GLU A 194 -10.49 -25.85 -21.97
N THR A 195 -9.77 -26.15 -20.89
CA THR A 195 -8.30 -26.04 -20.85
C THR A 195 -7.65 -27.10 -21.73
N ILE A 196 -8.14 -28.34 -21.67
CA ILE A 196 -7.62 -29.44 -22.49
C ILE A 196 -7.82 -29.14 -23.98
N ASP A 197 -9.00 -28.66 -24.37
CA ASP A 197 -9.33 -28.32 -25.76
C ASP A 197 -8.47 -27.15 -26.27
N TYR A 198 -8.24 -26.15 -25.41
CA TYR A 198 -7.33 -25.05 -25.73
C TYR A 198 -5.90 -25.55 -25.96
N LEU A 199 -5.37 -26.39 -25.06
CA LEU A 199 -4.03 -26.96 -25.21
C LEU A 199 -3.91 -27.85 -26.46
N ALA A 200 -4.96 -28.61 -26.80
CA ALA A 200 -4.99 -29.45 -28.01
C ALA A 200 -4.87 -28.61 -29.28
N ARG A 201 -5.63 -27.50 -29.34
CA ARG A 201 -5.56 -26.55 -30.45
C ARG A 201 -4.17 -25.94 -30.59
N MET A 202 -3.54 -25.53 -29.47
CA MET A 202 -2.19 -24.96 -29.50
C MET A 202 -1.14 -25.97 -29.96
N ALA A 203 -1.24 -27.22 -29.51
CA ALA A 203 -0.41 -28.33 -29.98
C ALA A 203 -0.51 -28.51 -31.50
N GLU A 204 -1.71 -28.43 -32.07
CA GLU A 204 -1.91 -28.64 -33.51
C GLU A 204 -1.35 -27.50 -34.37
N GLU A 205 -1.62 -26.27 -33.94
CA GLU A 205 -1.31 -25.02 -34.66
C GLU A 205 0.17 -24.59 -34.56
N HIS A 206 0.85 -24.95 -33.46
CA HIS A 206 2.21 -24.48 -33.18
C HIS A 206 3.22 -25.62 -32.98
N PRO A 207 4.48 -25.47 -33.43
CA PRO A 207 5.54 -26.44 -33.16
C PRO A 207 6.12 -26.26 -31.75
N ASP A 208 6.17 -27.35 -30.98
CA ASP A 208 6.71 -27.41 -29.62
C ASP A 208 6.24 -26.28 -28.68
N PRO A 209 4.92 -26.01 -28.58
CA PRO A 209 4.41 -24.90 -27.78
C PRO A 209 4.69 -25.11 -26.29
N VAL A 210 5.02 -24.01 -25.61
CA VAL A 210 5.10 -23.89 -24.16
C VAL A 210 4.00 -22.92 -23.73
N ILE A 211 2.99 -23.45 -23.05
CA ILE A 211 1.86 -22.69 -22.56
C ILE A 211 2.01 -22.51 -21.05
N VAL A 212 1.94 -21.27 -20.58
CA VAL A 212 2.16 -20.93 -19.17
C VAL A 212 0.88 -20.36 -18.55
N PHE A 213 0.40 -21.02 -17.51
CA PHE A 213 -0.50 -20.42 -16.53
C PHE A 213 0.33 -19.93 -15.34
N GLY A 214 0.08 -18.71 -14.89
CA GLY A 214 0.70 -18.12 -13.71
C GLY A 214 -0.29 -17.18 -13.05
N ASP A 215 -0.73 -17.52 -11.83
CA ASP A 215 -1.78 -16.77 -11.16
C ASP A 215 -1.81 -17.01 -9.65
N ASP A 216 -2.66 -16.25 -8.96
CA ASP A 216 -2.80 -16.27 -7.51
C ASP A 216 -3.30 -17.62 -6.99
N GLY A 217 -2.64 -18.15 -5.96
CA GLY A 217 -3.01 -19.40 -5.31
C GLY A 217 -4.32 -19.26 -4.53
N GLU A 218 -4.63 -18.05 -4.06
CA GLU A 218 -5.86 -17.70 -3.35
C GLU A 218 -7.13 -17.94 -4.19
N LYS A 219 -7.01 -17.95 -5.54
CA LYS A 219 -8.08 -18.35 -6.47
C LYS A 219 -8.56 -19.78 -6.27
N PHE A 220 -7.72 -20.64 -5.72
CA PHE A 220 -8.02 -22.04 -5.46
C PHE A 220 -8.59 -22.24 -4.05
N GLY A 221 -9.40 -21.31 -3.54
CA GLY A 221 -10.08 -21.53 -2.26
C GLY A 221 -10.61 -20.28 -1.55
N THR A 222 -9.75 -19.30 -1.35
CA THR A 222 -10.01 -18.15 -0.47
C THR A 222 -11.00 -17.17 -1.07
N TRP A 223 -11.03 -17.06 -2.40
CA TRP A 223 -11.97 -16.16 -3.08
C TRP A 223 -13.42 -16.63 -2.91
N PRO A 224 -14.40 -15.71 -2.92
CA PRO A 224 -15.81 -16.06 -2.70
C PRO A 224 -16.26 -17.25 -3.57
N GLU A 225 -16.86 -18.25 -2.93
CA GLU A 225 -17.39 -19.49 -3.55
C GLU A 225 -16.33 -20.45 -4.13
N THR A 226 -15.05 -20.07 -4.18
CA THR A 226 -14.01 -20.89 -4.82
C THR A 226 -13.66 -22.13 -4.01
N HIS A 227 -13.62 -22.08 -2.68
CA HIS A 227 -13.41 -23.30 -1.87
C HIS A 227 -14.42 -24.40 -2.23
N LYS A 228 -15.71 -24.04 -2.24
CA LYS A 228 -16.77 -24.97 -2.62
C LYS A 228 -16.57 -25.50 -4.03
N HIS A 229 -16.34 -24.62 -5.00
CA HIS A 229 -16.16 -25.03 -6.39
C HIS A 229 -14.94 -25.95 -6.59
N VAL A 230 -13.81 -25.59 -5.99
CA VAL A 230 -12.51 -26.22 -6.19
C VAL A 230 -12.42 -27.56 -5.49
N TYR A 231 -12.94 -27.65 -4.25
CA TYR A 231 -12.79 -28.83 -3.39
C TYR A 231 -14.10 -29.60 -3.19
N ASP A 232 -15.19 -28.96 -2.75
CA ASP A 232 -16.44 -29.68 -2.46
C ASP A 232 -17.09 -30.23 -3.73
N ASP A 233 -17.09 -29.42 -4.79
CA ASP A 233 -17.60 -29.80 -6.10
C ASP A 233 -16.51 -30.51 -6.94
N GLY A 234 -15.29 -30.66 -6.41
CA GLY A 234 -14.21 -31.50 -6.97
C GLY A 234 -13.59 -30.99 -8.27
N TRP A 235 -13.59 -29.68 -8.55
CA TRP A 235 -12.99 -29.13 -9.78
C TRP A 235 -11.50 -29.47 -9.91
N LEU A 236 -10.72 -29.35 -8.83
CA LEU A 236 -9.26 -29.56 -8.88
C LEU A 236 -8.90 -31.01 -9.20
N GLU A 237 -9.62 -31.97 -8.60
CA GLU A 237 -9.45 -33.40 -8.88
C GLU A 237 -9.79 -33.70 -10.36
N ARG A 238 -10.92 -33.18 -10.87
CA ARG A 238 -11.28 -33.34 -12.29
C ARG A 238 -10.22 -32.73 -13.21
N PHE A 239 -9.65 -31.59 -12.86
CA PHE A 239 -8.61 -30.95 -13.65
C PHE A 239 -7.32 -31.78 -13.69
N PHE A 240 -6.87 -32.28 -12.54
CA PHE A 240 -5.69 -33.14 -12.46
C PHE A 240 -5.90 -34.51 -13.11
N ASP A 241 -7.11 -35.07 -13.02
CA ASP A 241 -7.51 -36.28 -13.75
C ASP A 241 -7.45 -36.05 -15.26
N ALA A 242 -8.00 -34.92 -15.74
CA ALA A 242 -7.99 -34.57 -17.16
C ALA A 242 -6.56 -34.39 -17.71
N LEU A 243 -5.68 -33.72 -16.97
CA LEU A 243 -4.26 -33.59 -17.32
C LEU A 243 -3.57 -34.97 -17.34
N THR A 244 -3.83 -35.81 -16.35
CA THR A 244 -3.24 -37.16 -16.24
C THR A 244 -3.73 -38.07 -17.37
N ALA A 245 -5.02 -38.03 -17.71
CA ALA A 245 -5.60 -38.80 -18.82
C ALA A 245 -5.00 -38.40 -20.17
N ASN A 246 -4.56 -37.14 -20.31
CA ASN A 246 -3.99 -36.59 -21.53
C ASN A 246 -2.44 -36.52 -21.55
N ARG A 247 -1.76 -37.14 -20.57
CA ARG A 247 -0.29 -37.12 -20.43
C ARG A 247 0.51 -37.65 -21.64
N GLY A 248 -0.16 -38.34 -22.56
CA GLY A 248 0.45 -38.83 -23.79
C GLY A 248 0.85 -37.71 -24.77
N TRP A 249 0.26 -36.53 -24.63
CA TRP A 249 0.55 -35.36 -25.47
C TRP A 249 0.61 -34.03 -24.68
N ILE A 250 0.02 -33.95 -23.48
CA ILE A 250 0.25 -32.84 -22.55
C ILE A 250 1.41 -33.18 -21.63
N HIS A 251 2.54 -32.51 -21.83
CA HIS A 251 3.73 -32.65 -20.99
C HIS A 251 3.72 -31.57 -19.92
N MET A 252 3.33 -31.94 -18.70
CA MET A 252 3.52 -31.09 -17.53
C MET A 252 5.01 -30.86 -17.32
N THR A 253 5.44 -29.60 -17.28
CA THR A 253 6.84 -29.22 -17.13
C THR A 253 6.95 -27.99 -16.23
N THR A 254 8.15 -27.76 -15.72
CA THR A 254 8.49 -26.56 -14.95
C THR A 254 9.04 -25.47 -15.88
N LEU A 255 9.18 -24.24 -15.39
CA LEU A 255 9.73 -23.13 -16.20
C LEU A 255 11.22 -23.34 -16.48
N ALA A 256 11.97 -23.81 -15.47
CA ALA A 256 13.36 -24.21 -15.64
C ALA A 256 13.54 -25.27 -16.73
N GLU A 257 12.75 -26.34 -16.69
CA GLU A 257 12.80 -27.40 -17.69
C GLU A 257 12.42 -26.89 -19.09
N ALA A 258 11.39 -26.05 -19.19
CA ALA A 258 11.00 -25.44 -20.45
C ALA A 258 12.11 -24.54 -21.02
N MET A 259 12.83 -23.80 -20.18
CA MET A 259 13.98 -22.98 -20.59
C MET A 259 15.16 -23.84 -21.05
N ASP A 260 15.44 -24.96 -20.37
CA ASP A 260 16.59 -25.83 -20.69
C ASP A 260 16.37 -26.66 -21.97
N HIS A 261 15.11 -26.99 -22.28
CA HIS A 261 14.77 -27.93 -23.36
C HIS A 261 14.12 -27.30 -24.59
N VAL A 262 13.72 -26.04 -24.53
CA VAL A 262 13.12 -25.33 -25.66
C VAL A 262 13.99 -24.12 -25.97
N ALA A 263 14.39 -23.91 -27.23
CA ALA A 263 15.08 -22.68 -27.60
C ALA A 263 14.16 -21.47 -27.45
N PRO A 264 14.67 -20.27 -27.13
CA PRO A 264 13.84 -19.07 -27.15
C PRO A 264 13.31 -18.79 -28.57
N ALA A 265 12.10 -18.25 -28.66
CA ALA A 265 11.53 -17.81 -29.94
C ALA A 265 12.31 -16.66 -30.56
N GLY A 266 12.97 -15.84 -29.73
CA GLY A 266 13.83 -14.76 -30.17
C GLY A 266 14.20 -13.82 -29.02
N LYS A 267 14.78 -12.67 -29.39
CA LYS A 267 15.06 -11.57 -28.47
C LYS A 267 13.92 -10.55 -28.49
N ILE A 268 13.54 -10.02 -27.34
CA ILE A 268 12.52 -8.98 -27.20
C ILE A 268 12.91 -7.93 -26.15
N TYR A 269 12.41 -6.71 -26.33
CA TYR A 269 12.42 -5.64 -25.33
C TYR A 269 10.97 -5.33 -24.97
N LEU A 270 10.68 -5.28 -23.67
CA LEU A 270 9.33 -5.07 -23.18
C LEU A 270 9.21 -3.65 -22.60
N PRO A 271 8.12 -2.92 -22.88
CA PRO A 271 7.90 -1.60 -22.33
C PRO A 271 7.55 -1.67 -20.84
N ASP A 272 7.50 -0.50 -20.19
CA ASP A 272 6.99 -0.38 -18.83
C ASP A 272 5.50 -0.75 -18.82
N ALA A 273 5.15 -1.84 -18.15
CA ALA A 273 3.81 -2.43 -18.19
C ALA A 273 3.53 -3.33 -16.97
N SER A 274 2.32 -3.89 -16.94
CA SER A 274 1.86 -4.92 -16.00
C SER A 274 0.78 -5.75 -16.71
N TYR A 275 0.02 -6.58 -16.00
CA TYR A 275 -1.24 -7.10 -16.51
C TYR A 275 -2.19 -5.96 -16.87
N ARG A 276 -3.10 -6.21 -17.82
CA ARG A 276 -3.94 -5.18 -18.43
C ARG A 276 -4.70 -4.34 -17.41
N GLU A 277 -5.32 -5.00 -16.43
CA GLU A 277 -6.15 -4.39 -15.40
C GLU A 277 -5.38 -3.36 -14.56
N MET A 278 -4.11 -3.66 -14.21
CA MET A 278 -3.23 -2.71 -13.52
C MET A 278 -3.01 -1.42 -14.30
N THR A 279 -2.88 -1.51 -15.63
CA THR A 279 -2.68 -0.32 -16.47
C THR A 279 -3.91 0.59 -16.46
N GLU A 280 -5.10 0.02 -16.30
CA GLU A 280 -6.36 0.76 -16.20
C GLU A 280 -6.48 1.44 -14.82
N TRP A 281 -6.15 0.73 -13.73
CA TRP A 281 -6.21 1.27 -12.37
C TRP A 281 -5.19 2.38 -12.10
N ALA A 282 -4.03 2.33 -12.76
CA ALA A 282 -2.98 3.33 -12.67
C ALA A 282 -3.35 4.68 -13.33
N LEU A 283 -4.46 4.75 -14.07
CA LEU A 283 -4.94 6.01 -14.65
C LEU A 283 -5.48 6.95 -13.55
N PRO A 284 -5.38 8.28 -13.76
CA PRO A 284 -6.21 9.23 -13.02
C PRO A 284 -7.69 8.87 -13.19
N VAL A 285 -8.46 9.04 -12.12
CA VAL A 285 -9.85 8.53 -12.01
C VAL A 285 -10.74 9.00 -13.17
N GLN A 286 -10.64 10.27 -13.58
CA GLN A 286 -11.40 10.77 -14.72
C GLN A 286 -11.06 10.04 -16.03
N ARG A 287 -9.77 9.74 -16.25
CA ARG A 287 -9.29 9.01 -17.43
C ARG A 287 -9.67 7.54 -17.38
N GLN A 288 -9.71 6.93 -16.20
CA GLN A 288 -10.22 5.59 -16.01
C GLN A 288 -11.70 5.50 -16.42
N VAL A 289 -12.52 6.44 -15.96
CA VAL A 289 -13.95 6.53 -16.35
C VAL A 289 -14.13 6.71 -17.86
N GLU A 290 -13.34 7.58 -18.49
CA GLU A 290 -13.37 7.78 -19.94
C GLU A 290 -12.94 6.51 -20.70
N TYR A 291 -11.91 5.81 -20.21
CA TYR A 291 -11.46 4.54 -20.78
C TYR A 291 -12.54 3.47 -20.73
N GLU A 292 -13.19 3.28 -19.57
CA GLU A 292 -14.29 2.33 -19.38
C GLU A 292 -15.44 2.63 -20.35
N GLN A 293 -15.84 3.91 -20.47
CA GLN A 293 -16.91 4.32 -21.40
C GLN A 293 -16.55 4.05 -22.87
N VAL A 294 -15.30 4.27 -23.27
CA VAL A 294 -14.85 3.97 -24.64
C VAL A 294 -14.84 2.46 -24.88
N ALA A 295 -14.36 1.67 -23.92
CA ALA A 295 -14.35 0.22 -24.01
C ALA A 295 -15.78 -0.35 -24.14
N GLU A 296 -16.72 0.10 -23.31
CA GLU A 296 -18.14 -0.27 -23.38
C GLU A 296 -18.77 0.09 -24.73
N GLN A 297 -18.51 1.30 -25.25
CA GLN A 297 -19.05 1.74 -26.55
C GLN A 297 -18.47 0.96 -27.73
N MET A 298 -17.25 0.45 -27.60
CA MET A 298 -16.54 -0.27 -28.66
C MET A 298 -16.69 -1.78 -28.57
N GLU A 299 -17.19 -2.34 -27.46
CA GLU A 299 -17.21 -3.79 -27.23
C GLU A 299 -17.89 -4.58 -28.37
N HIS A 300 -18.93 -4.02 -28.97
CA HIS A 300 -19.66 -4.61 -30.10
C HIS A 300 -19.23 -4.08 -31.48
N ASP A 301 -18.25 -3.16 -31.56
CA ASP A 301 -17.71 -2.68 -32.83
C ASP A 301 -16.79 -3.75 -33.43
N PRO A 302 -17.00 -4.16 -34.70
CA PRO A 302 -16.19 -5.21 -35.34
C PRO A 302 -14.70 -4.88 -35.45
N ARG A 303 -14.30 -3.61 -35.31
CA ARG A 303 -12.91 -3.17 -35.32
C ARG A 303 -12.24 -3.29 -33.95
N TRP A 304 -13.01 -3.40 -32.86
CA TRP A 304 -12.47 -3.40 -31.51
C TRP A 304 -11.44 -4.50 -31.24
N PRO A 305 -11.61 -5.77 -31.70
CA PRO A 305 -10.58 -6.79 -31.52
C PRO A 305 -9.21 -6.40 -32.11
N THR A 306 -9.20 -5.62 -33.19
CA THR A 306 -7.97 -5.14 -33.84
C THR A 306 -7.42 -3.88 -33.18
N LEU A 307 -8.29 -3.01 -32.63
CA LEU A 307 -7.90 -1.75 -32.00
C LEU A 307 -7.48 -1.92 -30.54
N ARG A 308 -8.17 -2.76 -29.78
CA ARG A 308 -7.94 -3.00 -28.34
C ARG A 308 -6.47 -3.28 -28.01
N PRO A 309 -5.71 -4.10 -28.78
CA PRO A 309 -4.29 -4.33 -28.53
C PRO A 309 -3.40 -3.10 -28.67
N PHE A 310 -3.88 -1.98 -29.19
CA PHE A 310 -3.16 -0.70 -29.28
C PHE A 310 -3.64 0.33 -28.25
N VAL A 311 -4.74 0.06 -27.53
CA VAL A 311 -5.19 0.90 -26.43
C VAL A 311 -4.33 0.60 -25.20
N ARG A 312 -3.85 1.66 -24.54
CA ARG A 312 -2.94 1.57 -23.39
C ARG A 312 -3.52 2.37 -22.23
N GLY A 313 -3.34 1.84 -21.03
CA GLY A 313 -3.59 2.56 -19.79
C GLY A 313 -2.36 3.35 -19.31
N GLY A 314 -2.34 3.64 -18.01
CA GLY A 314 -1.16 4.14 -17.31
C GLY A 314 -0.17 3.03 -16.95
N PHE A 315 0.83 3.38 -16.15
CA PHE A 315 1.80 2.42 -15.60
C PHE A 315 1.99 2.70 -14.10
N TRP A 316 2.48 1.70 -13.37
CA TRP A 316 2.33 1.61 -11.91
C TRP A 316 2.86 2.83 -11.13
N ARG A 317 3.95 3.48 -11.57
CA ARG A 317 4.50 4.66 -10.85
C ARG A 317 3.49 5.79 -10.67
N ASN A 318 2.49 5.88 -11.54
CA ASN A 318 1.45 6.91 -11.44
C ASN A 318 0.56 6.76 -10.20
N PHE A 319 0.61 5.65 -9.46
CA PHE A 319 -0.06 5.55 -8.16
C PHE A 319 0.49 6.53 -7.12
N HIS A 320 1.76 6.91 -7.20
CA HIS A 320 2.32 7.97 -6.33
C HIS A 320 1.72 9.35 -6.64
N VAL A 321 1.26 9.57 -7.87
CA VAL A 321 0.57 10.80 -8.27
C VAL A 321 -0.93 10.71 -7.94
N LYS A 322 -1.56 9.57 -8.24
CA LYS A 322 -2.98 9.30 -7.94
C LYS A 322 -3.25 9.39 -6.43
N TYR A 323 -2.32 8.88 -5.62
CA TYR A 323 -2.37 8.89 -4.17
C TYR A 323 -1.12 9.57 -3.59
N PRO A 324 -1.16 10.88 -3.29
CA PRO A 324 -0.05 11.58 -2.64
C PRO A 324 0.43 10.91 -1.35
N GLU A 325 -0.46 10.27 -0.59
CA GLU A 325 -0.10 9.52 0.62
C GLU A 325 0.76 8.26 0.32
N SER A 326 0.65 7.69 -0.89
CA SER A 326 1.60 6.68 -1.39
C SER A 326 2.98 7.28 -1.63
N ASN A 327 3.04 8.48 -2.23
CA ASN A 327 4.29 9.18 -2.47
C ASN A 327 5.02 9.57 -1.16
N GLU A 328 4.26 9.92 -0.13
CA GLU A 328 4.80 10.18 1.22
C GLU A 328 5.51 8.94 1.77
N MET A 329 4.84 7.77 1.77
CA MET A 329 5.46 6.50 2.17
C MET A 329 6.67 6.15 1.30
N TYR A 330 6.54 6.31 -0.01
CA TYR A 330 7.61 6.02 -0.98
C TYR A 330 8.85 6.87 -0.73
N SER A 331 8.70 8.18 -0.58
CA SER A 331 9.81 9.10 -0.42
C SER A 331 10.49 8.92 0.94
N ARG A 332 9.70 8.62 1.98
CA ARG A 332 10.21 8.22 3.30
C ARG A 332 11.05 6.95 3.23
N MET A 333 10.52 5.92 2.57
CA MET A 333 11.21 4.65 2.34
C MET A 333 12.52 4.85 1.56
N LEU A 334 12.48 5.63 0.47
CA LEU A 334 13.66 5.90 -0.36
C LEU A 334 14.73 6.65 0.44
N GLY A 335 14.36 7.65 1.24
CA GLY A 335 15.28 8.37 2.11
C GLY A 335 16.00 7.45 3.10
N ILE A 336 15.28 6.50 3.70
CA ILE A 336 15.85 5.48 4.59
C ILE A 336 16.78 4.53 3.84
N SER A 337 16.37 4.06 2.66
CA SER A 337 17.19 3.20 1.80
C SER A 337 18.51 3.86 1.41
N LEU A 338 18.48 5.12 0.96
CA LEU A 338 19.68 5.87 0.59
C LEU A 338 20.60 6.13 1.78
N ARG A 339 20.03 6.35 2.98
CA ARG A 339 20.80 6.50 4.22
C ARG A 339 21.48 5.18 4.61
N LEU A 340 20.75 4.06 4.56
CA LEU A 340 21.31 2.73 4.84
C LEU A 340 22.42 2.37 3.86
N GLU A 341 22.22 2.59 2.56
CA GLU A 341 23.23 2.32 1.53
C GLU A 341 24.49 3.17 1.74
N ARG A 342 24.32 4.46 2.07
CA ARG A 342 25.47 5.33 2.40
C ARG A 342 26.24 4.81 3.61
N LEU A 343 25.53 4.37 4.65
CA LEU A 343 26.13 3.81 5.86
C LEU A 343 26.88 2.50 5.57
N LYS A 344 26.31 1.60 4.77
CA LYS A 344 26.99 0.36 4.35
C LYS A 344 28.27 0.64 3.56
N ARG A 345 28.27 1.65 2.68
CA ARG A 345 29.45 2.05 1.89
C ARG A 345 30.61 2.58 2.72
N THR A 346 30.37 3.10 3.93
CA THR A 346 31.45 3.48 4.86
C THR A 346 32.03 2.28 5.63
N GLY A 347 31.56 1.06 5.34
CA GLY A 347 31.98 -0.17 6.01
C GLY A 347 31.22 -0.47 7.29
N ALA A 348 30.14 0.26 7.59
CA ALA A 348 29.31 -0.03 8.74
C ALA A 348 28.62 -1.38 8.58
N ALA A 349 28.77 -2.22 9.60
CA ALA A 349 28.17 -3.54 9.69
C ALA A 349 27.77 -3.80 11.14
N GLY A 350 26.99 -4.85 11.36
CA GLY A 350 26.56 -5.25 12.70
C GLY A 350 25.05 -5.48 12.75
N GLU A 351 24.56 -5.74 13.97
CA GLU A 351 23.16 -6.07 14.21
C GLU A 351 22.23 -4.93 13.81
N ALA A 352 22.49 -3.71 14.27
CA ALA A 352 21.66 -2.55 13.95
C ALA A 352 21.53 -2.29 12.43
N VAL A 353 22.59 -2.52 11.65
CA VAL A 353 22.55 -2.37 10.19
C VAL A 353 21.68 -3.46 9.54
N ARG A 354 21.76 -4.72 10.03
CA ARG A 354 20.92 -5.82 9.54
C ARG A 354 19.46 -5.66 9.94
N GLU A 355 19.20 -5.18 11.15
CA GLU A 355 17.84 -4.85 11.61
C GLU A 355 17.24 -3.73 10.75
N ALA A 356 18.01 -2.65 10.51
CA ALA A 356 17.58 -1.56 9.64
C ALA A 356 17.24 -2.02 8.22
N GLU A 357 18.06 -2.91 7.64
CA GLU A 357 17.80 -3.50 6.33
C GLU A 357 16.52 -4.35 6.31
N ARG A 358 16.36 -5.24 7.29
CA ARG A 358 15.18 -6.11 7.37
C ARG A 358 13.90 -5.30 7.52
N ASP A 359 13.89 -4.31 8.40
CA ASP A 359 12.73 -3.43 8.57
C ASP A 359 12.50 -2.54 7.34
N LEU A 360 13.54 -2.02 6.70
CA LEU A 360 13.39 -1.31 5.43
C LEU A 360 12.70 -2.20 4.40
N TYR A 361 13.15 -3.44 4.24
CA TYR A 361 12.59 -4.36 3.25
C TYR A 361 11.14 -4.73 3.56
N ARG A 362 10.77 -4.92 4.83
CA ARG A 362 9.36 -5.08 5.24
C ARG A 362 8.52 -3.85 4.93
N GLY A 363 9.08 -2.65 5.14
CA GLY A 363 8.45 -1.38 4.77
C GLY A 363 8.27 -1.18 3.26
N GLN A 364 8.90 -2.01 2.42
CA GLN A 364 8.75 -1.97 0.96
C GLN A 364 7.63 -2.90 0.44
N CYS A 365 6.91 -3.61 1.31
CA CYS A 365 5.80 -4.48 0.90
C CYS A 365 4.72 -3.70 0.14
N ASN A 366 4.38 -4.14 -1.07
CA ASN A 366 3.72 -3.28 -2.04
C ASN A 366 2.26 -2.91 -1.73
N CYS A 367 1.51 -3.77 -1.04
CA CYS A 367 0.04 -3.70 -1.03
C CYS A 367 -0.50 -2.37 -0.48
N ALA A 368 0.24 -1.71 0.41
CA ALA A 368 -0.13 -0.41 0.97
C ALA A 368 0.12 0.78 0.02
N TYR A 369 0.79 0.60 -1.12
CA TYR A 369 1.25 1.70 -1.98
C TYR A 369 0.34 2.01 -3.17
N TRP A 370 -0.67 1.18 -3.44
CA TRP A 370 -1.53 1.33 -4.61
C TRP A 370 -2.92 0.74 -4.35
N HIS A 371 -3.84 0.92 -5.30
CA HIS A 371 -5.19 0.35 -5.22
C HIS A 371 -5.67 -0.09 -6.60
N GLY A 372 -6.24 -1.30 -6.64
CA GLY A 372 -6.91 -1.88 -7.80
C GLY A 372 -8.31 -2.35 -7.41
N ALA A 373 -8.54 -3.66 -7.41
CA ALA A 373 -9.80 -4.27 -6.96
C ALA A 373 -9.84 -4.57 -5.44
N PHE A 374 -8.68 -4.65 -4.79
CA PHE A 374 -8.54 -4.99 -3.38
C PHE A 374 -8.12 -3.77 -2.57
N GLY A 375 -8.53 -3.70 -1.30
CA GLY A 375 -8.44 -2.51 -0.46
C GLY A 375 -7.10 -1.76 -0.55
N GLY A 376 -5.96 -2.47 -0.56
CA GLY A 376 -4.65 -1.89 -0.88
C GLY A 376 -4.31 -0.69 0.01
N ILE A 377 -3.91 0.44 -0.59
CA ILE A 377 -3.65 1.69 0.14
C ILE A 377 -4.86 2.18 0.94
N TYR A 378 -6.10 1.77 0.68
CA TYR A 378 -7.24 2.17 1.51
C TYR A 378 -7.27 1.46 2.87
N LEU A 379 -6.54 0.35 3.06
CA LEU A 379 -6.52 -0.42 4.31
C LEU A 379 -5.54 0.19 5.33
N PRO A 380 -6.01 0.75 6.46
CA PRO A 380 -5.14 1.43 7.41
C PRO A 380 -4.10 0.52 8.05
N HIS A 381 -4.45 -0.76 8.29
CA HIS A 381 -3.53 -1.71 8.92
C HIS A 381 -2.29 -1.99 8.05
N LEU A 382 -2.44 -2.03 6.72
CA LEU A 382 -1.31 -2.18 5.79
C LEU A 382 -0.41 -0.93 5.78
N ARG A 383 -0.99 0.27 5.69
CA ARG A 383 -0.21 1.53 5.76
C ARG A 383 0.52 1.68 7.10
N ASN A 384 -0.18 1.39 8.20
CA ASN A 384 0.41 1.44 9.54
C ASN A 384 1.57 0.46 9.69
N ALA A 385 1.47 -0.75 9.11
CA ALA A 385 2.55 -1.73 9.13
C ALA A 385 3.78 -1.24 8.34
N VAL A 386 3.58 -0.64 7.16
CA VAL A 386 4.66 0.01 6.40
C VAL A 386 5.35 1.07 7.26
N TYR A 387 4.62 2.05 7.80
CA TYR A 387 5.21 3.09 8.65
C TYR A 387 5.89 2.52 9.90
N ARG A 388 5.32 1.50 10.53
CA ARG A 388 5.94 0.82 11.69
C ARG A 388 7.35 0.32 11.37
N HIS A 389 7.51 -0.32 10.22
CA HIS A 389 8.79 -0.83 9.76
C HIS A 389 9.74 0.30 9.32
N LEU A 390 9.26 1.33 8.62
CA LEU A 390 10.08 2.48 8.25
C LEU A 390 10.60 3.25 9.49
N ILE A 391 9.75 3.47 10.50
CA ILE A 391 10.13 4.12 11.75
C ILE A 391 11.13 3.26 12.54
N ALA A 392 10.94 1.93 12.56
CA ALA A 392 11.88 1.00 13.16
C ALA A 392 13.26 1.08 12.47
N ALA A 393 13.28 1.00 11.13
CA ALA A 393 14.51 1.09 10.34
C ALA A 393 15.27 2.40 10.63
N GLU A 394 14.58 3.54 10.71
CA GLU A 394 15.22 4.81 11.08
C GLU A 394 15.79 4.78 12.51
N GLY A 395 15.10 4.14 13.45
CA GLY A 395 15.58 3.91 14.81
C GLY A 395 16.86 3.07 14.85
N HIS A 396 16.90 1.98 14.09
CA HIS A 396 18.10 1.14 13.95
C HIS A 396 19.26 1.90 13.29
N LEU A 397 19.00 2.73 12.27
CA LEU A 397 20.01 3.60 11.66
C LEU A 397 20.56 4.65 12.65
N ASN A 398 19.70 5.27 13.46
CA ASN A 398 20.15 6.20 14.50
C ASN A 398 21.12 5.50 15.48
N ARG A 399 20.82 4.26 15.87
CA ARG A 399 21.70 3.46 16.74
C ARG A 399 23.02 3.12 16.04
N ALA A 400 22.96 2.70 14.78
CA ALA A 400 24.14 2.33 14.00
C ALA A 400 25.09 3.52 13.77
N GLU A 401 24.55 4.74 13.68
CA GLU A 401 25.33 5.98 13.55
C GLU A 401 25.82 6.53 14.90
N GLY A 402 25.52 5.88 16.03
CA GLY A 402 25.96 6.31 17.36
C GLY A 402 25.27 7.61 17.83
N ARG A 403 24.05 7.86 17.37
CA ARG A 403 23.28 9.04 17.74
C ARG A 403 23.05 9.07 19.26
N PRO A 404 23.22 10.23 19.95
CA PRO A 404 23.02 10.31 21.39
C PRO A 404 21.57 10.02 21.79
N ALA A 405 21.34 9.69 23.06
CA ALA A 405 20.01 9.34 23.57
C ALA A 405 19.01 10.51 23.50
N GLN A 406 19.51 11.75 23.60
CA GLN A 406 18.71 12.97 23.53
C GLN A 406 19.28 13.83 22.41
N TRP A 407 18.42 14.27 21.50
CA TRP A 407 18.82 15.11 20.38
C TRP A 407 17.61 15.83 19.81
N VAL A 408 17.84 16.93 19.10
CA VAL A 408 16.84 17.58 18.25
C VAL A 408 17.53 18.12 17.00
N GLU A 409 16.89 17.98 15.85
CA GLU A 409 17.42 18.45 14.57
C GLU A 409 16.33 19.03 13.67
N ALA A 410 16.75 19.84 12.72
CA ALA A 410 15.90 20.21 11.60
C ALA A 410 16.66 20.29 10.28
N GLU A 411 16.03 19.74 9.25
CA GLU A 411 16.51 19.69 7.86
C GLU A 411 15.49 20.39 6.95
N ALA A 412 15.99 21.02 5.89
CA ALA A 412 15.19 21.53 4.79
C ALA A 412 15.71 20.91 3.50
N ASN A 413 14.87 20.17 2.79
CA ASN A 413 15.23 19.42 1.59
C ASN A 413 13.97 19.08 0.79
N ASP A 414 14.14 18.62 -0.44
CA ASP A 414 13.05 18.02 -1.22
C ASP A 414 12.82 16.60 -0.73
N LEU A 415 11.83 16.42 0.15
CA LEU A 415 11.60 15.17 0.88
C LEU A 415 10.49 14.32 0.26
N ASP A 416 9.65 14.91 -0.59
CA ASP A 416 8.62 14.19 -1.36
C ASP A 416 8.90 14.15 -2.88
N LEU A 417 10.06 14.66 -3.31
CA LEU A 417 10.60 14.61 -4.68
C LEU A 417 9.75 15.37 -5.69
N ASP A 418 9.11 16.47 -5.26
CA ASP A 418 8.28 17.33 -6.10
C ASP A 418 8.99 18.59 -6.62
N GLY A 419 10.28 18.76 -6.28
CA GLY A 419 11.12 19.89 -6.65
C GLY A 419 10.99 21.10 -5.70
N ARG A 420 10.24 20.97 -4.59
CA ARG A 420 10.09 22.00 -3.56
C ARG A 420 10.69 21.50 -2.26
N GLN A 421 10.86 22.40 -1.29
CA GLN A 421 11.48 22.05 -0.02
C GLN A 421 10.44 21.84 1.07
N GLU A 422 10.51 20.68 1.70
CA GLU A 422 9.86 20.33 2.95
C GLU A 422 10.82 20.60 4.11
N LEU A 423 10.26 20.57 5.32
CA LEU A 423 11.02 20.75 6.54
C LEU A 423 10.80 19.54 7.44
N ARG A 424 11.89 18.89 7.81
CA ARG A 424 11.90 17.83 8.82
C ARG A 424 12.32 18.42 10.16
N LEU A 425 11.52 18.22 11.19
CA LEU A 425 11.83 18.54 12.59
C LEU A 425 11.74 17.24 13.38
N ALA A 426 12.85 16.80 13.98
CA ALA A 426 12.90 15.51 14.64
C ALA A 426 13.69 15.57 15.95
N ASN A 427 13.32 14.71 16.89
CA ASN A 427 14.06 14.44 18.11
C ASN A 427 14.05 12.93 18.41
N ASP A 428 14.56 12.55 19.58
CA ASP A 428 14.59 11.17 20.06
C ASP A 428 13.20 10.53 20.31
N LYS A 429 12.12 11.32 20.28
CA LYS A 429 10.74 10.86 20.48
C LYS A 429 9.86 10.94 19.22
N LEU A 430 10.01 11.97 18.40
CA LEU A 430 9.10 12.38 17.34
C LEU A 430 9.83 12.72 16.03
N VAL A 431 9.11 12.59 14.92
CA VAL A 431 9.47 13.16 13.61
C VAL A 431 8.27 13.91 13.06
N ALA A 432 8.44 15.17 12.67
CA ALA A 432 7.42 16.01 12.07
C ALA A 432 7.90 16.50 10.71
N LEU A 433 7.14 16.24 9.64
CA LEU A 433 7.41 16.76 8.29
C LEU A 433 6.38 17.81 7.90
N LEU A 434 6.86 19.01 7.53
CA LEU A 434 6.01 20.11 7.10
C LEU A 434 6.25 20.45 5.63
N ALA A 435 5.18 20.84 4.94
CA ALA A 435 5.22 21.28 3.54
C ALA A 435 4.88 22.79 3.46
N PRO A 436 5.89 23.69 3.51
CA PRO A 436 5.67 25.14 3.41
C PRO A 436 4.87 25.54 2.17
N HIS A 437 5.07 24.83 1.07
CA HIS A 437 4.48 25.14 -0.22
C HIS A 437 3.00 24.69 -0.35
N ARG A 438 2.47 23.89 0.59
CA ARG A 438 1.06 23.43 0.69
C ARG A 438 0.46 23.84 2.04
N GLY A 439 0.21 25.13 2.23
CA GLY A 439 -0.42 25.67 3.45
C GLY A 439 0.45 25.65 4.71
N GLY A 440 1.72 25.28 4.58
CA GLY A 440 2.58 25.04 5.75
C GLY A 440 2.02 23.93 6.65
N GLN A 441 1.36 22.93 6.05
CA GLN A 441 0.74 21.82 6.76
C GLN A 441 1.79 20.83 7.29
N LEU A 442 1.48 20.18 8.41
CA LEU A 442 2.18 19.00 8.92
C LEU A 442 1.60 17.77 8.23
N TYR A 443 2.39 17.06 7.42
CA TYR A 443 1.90 15.93 6.62
C TYR A 443 2.32 14.55 7.14
N GLU A 444 3.35 14.49 7.99
CA GLU A 444 3.80 13.29 8.71
C GLU A 444 4.11 13.61 10.18
N LEU A 445 3.69 12.73 11.10
CA LEU A 445 3.98 12.83 12.53
C LEU A 445 4.24 11.44 13.12
N ASP A 446 5.51 11.05 13.16
CA ASP A 446 5.94 9.78 13.73
C ASP A 446 6.09 9.87 15.25
N VAL A 447 5.62 8.85 15.95
CA VAL A 447 5.87 8.62 17.37
C VAL A 447 6.75 7.38 17.50
N ARG A 448 8.03 7.58 17.86
CA ARG A 448 9.06 6.53 17.79
C ARG A 448 8.81 5.36 18.74
N ALA A 449 8.34 5.64 19.96
CA ALA A 449 8.17 4.62 21.01
C ALA A 449 7.16 3.53 20.61
N VAL A 450 6.08 3.92 19.92
CA VAL A 450 5.04 3.02 19.41
C VAL A 450 5.19 2.70 17.92
N ARG A 451 6.18 3.30 17.25
CA ARG A 451 6.46 3.14 15.82
C ARG A 451 5.22 3.40 14.97
N HIS A 452 4.54 4.51 15.24
CA HIS A 452 3.27 4.85 14.60
C HIS A 452 3.34 6.22 13.95
N ASN A 453 2.83 6.35 12.74
CA ASN A 453 2.64 7.64 12.08
C ASN A 453 1.18 8.10 12.27
N LEU A 454 1.00 9.16 13.05
CA LEU A 454 -0.32 9.72 13.35
C LEU A 454 -0.99 10.39 12.15
N LEU A 455 -0.30 10.55 11.02
CA LEU A 455 -0.83 11.12 9.79
C LEU A 455 -0.85 10.14 8.61
N ALA A 456 -0.75 8.83 8.89
CA ALA A 456 -0.94 7.73 7.94
C ALA A 456 -2.42 7.52 7.53
N GLY A 457 -3.20 8.61 7.46
CA GLY A 457 -4.59 8.63 7.00
C GLY A 457 -4.69 8.70 5.48
N LEU A 458 -5.91 8.83 4.97
CA LEU A 458 -6.16 8.96 3.54
C LEU A 458 -7.24 10.00 3.28
N THR A 459 -6.99 10.90 2.32
CA THR A 459 -7.94 11.93 1.89
C THR A 459 -9.07 11.31 1.06
N ARG A 460 -10.33 11.70 1.29
CA ARG A 460 -11.47 11.15 0.54
C ARG A 460 -11.44 11.65 -0.90
N ARG A 461 -11.28 10.72 -1.85
CA ARG A 461 -11.12 11.02 -3.29
C ARG A 461 -12.15 10.26 -4.12
N PRO A 462 -12.48 10.75 -5.33
CA PRO A 462 -13.26 9.96 -6.28
C PRO A 462 -12.51 8.69 -6.66
N GLU A 463 -13.24 7.61 -6.92
CA GLU A 463 -12.77 6.39 -7.56
C GLU A 463 -13.74 6.00 -8.67
N ALA A 464 -13.26 5.33 -9.72
CA ALA A 464 -14.09 5.02 -10.89
C ALA A 464 -15.34 4.19 -10.49
N TYR A 465 -15.16 3.24 -9.57
CA TYR A 465 -16.24 2.39 -9.07
C TYR A 465 -17.28 3.14 -8.22
N HIS A 466 -17.04 4.38 -7.79
CA HIS A 466 -18.07 5.16 -7.08
C HIS A 466 -19.31 5.40 -7.94
N ARG A 467 -19.19 5.38 -9.27
CA ARG A 467 -20.37 5.41 -10.16
C ARG A 467 -21.32 4.24 -9.91
N LYS A 468 -20.77 3.04 -9.66
CA LYS A 468 -21.56 1.83 -9.31
C LYS A 468 -22.18 1.98 -7.93
N VAL A 469 -21.42 2.50 -6.95
CA VAL A 469 -21.93 2.74 -5.58
C VAL A 469 -23.09 3.75 -5.58
N LEU A 470 -22.96 4.86 -6.31
CA LEU A 470 -23.97 5.91 -6.41
C LEU A 470 -25.21 5.48 -7.22
N ALA A 471 -25.08 4.50 -8.12
CA ALA A 471 -26.21 3.92 -8.84
C ALA A 471 -27.10 3.01 -7.96
N GLY A 472 -26.57 2.53 -6.82
CA GLY A 472 -27.28 1.65 -5.89
C GLY A 472 -27.27 0.18 -6.30
N GLU A 473 -27.91 -0.67 -5.48
CA GLU A 473 -28.06 -2.11 -5.75
C GLU A 473 -28.79 -2.33 -7.08
N SER A 474 -28.08 -2.87 -8.07
CA SER A 474 -28.65 -3.39 -9.31
C SER A 474 -28.83 -4.90 -9.17
N ALA A 475 -30.00 -5.43 -9.51
CA ALA A 475 -30.28 -6.87 -9.42
C ALA A 475 -29.73 -7.63 -10.64
N GLY A 476 -28.78 -8.56 -10.43
CA GLY A 476 -28.29 -9.56 -11.41
C GLY A 476 -26.75 -9.66 -11.42
N GLU A 477 -26.06 -10.80 -11.52
CA GLU A 477 -26.41 -12.18 -11.96
C GLU A 477 -25.92 -13.25 -10.93
N GLU A 478 -26.63 -14.38 -10.82
CA GLU A 478 -26.23 -15.56 -10.03
C GLU A 478 -25.22 -16.42 -10.84
N GLY A 479 -23.95 -16.42 -10.44
CA GLY A 479 -22.90 -17.29 -10.98
C GLY A 479 -21.52 -17.05 -10.36
N CYS A 480 -20.65 -18.07 -10.34
CA CYS A 480 -19.24 -17.95 -9.93
C CYS A 480 -18.45 -17.19 -11.00
N ALA A 481 -18.54 -15.86 -10.97
CA ALA A 481 -17.81 -14.95 -11.84
C ALA A 481 -16.54 -14.41 -11.16
N SER A 482 -15.63 -13.85 -11.97
CA SER A 482 -14.42 -13.18 -11.46
C SER A 482 -14.79 -12.04 -10.51
N ILE A 483 -14.01 -11.87 -9.43
CA ILE A 483 -14.17 -10.79 -8.42
C ILE A 483 -14.26 -9.37 -9.03
N HIS A 484 -13.77 -9.16 -10.24
CA HIS A 484 -13.82 -7.87 -10.94
C HIS A 484 -15.24 -7.48 -11.39
N GLU A 485 -16.17 -8.42 -11.43
CA GLU A 485 -17.52 -8.24 -11.99
C GLU A 485 -18.62 -8.16 -10.92
N ARG A 486 -18.33 -8.56 -9.68
CA ARG A 486 -19.34 -8.72 -8.62
C ARG A 486 -19.58 -7.41 -7.84
N VAL A 487 -20.84 -6.96 -7.79
CA VAL A 487 -21.28 -5.80 -6.99
C VAL A 487 -21.93 -6.30 -5.70
N VAL A 488 -21.19 -6.28 -4.59
CA VAL A 488 -21.72 -6.60 -3.25
C VAL A 488 -21.56 -5.37 -2.36
N PHE A 489 -22.62 -4.99 -1.65
CA PHE A 489 -22.58 -3.93 -0.64
C PHE A 489 -22.55 -4.56 0.74
N LYS A 490 -21.49 -4.32 1.54
CA LYS A 490 -21.42 -4.83 2.92
C LYS A 490 -22.24 -4.02 3.91
N GLN A 491 -22.73 -2.85 3.49
CA GLN A 491 -23.42 -1.90 4.36
C GLN A 491 -24.53 -1.18 3.59
N LYS A 492 -25.64 -0.89 4.27
CA LYS A 492 -26.72 -0.06 3.73
C LYS A 492 -26.25 1.39 3.60
N ASP A 493 -26.87 2.11 2.66
CA ASP A 493 -26.71 3.56 2.49
C ASP A 493 -25.27 4.03 2.17
N LEU A 494 -24.43 3.17 1.57
CA LEU A 494 -23.06 3.54 1.17
C LEU A 494 -23.03 4.68 0.15
N ASP A 495 -24.04 4.80 -0.70
CA ASP A 495 -24.24 5.92 -1.63
C ASP A 495 -24.27 7.27 -0.90
N LYS A 496 -24.87 7.32 0.30
CA LYS A 496 -24.94 8.53 1.14
C LYS A 496 -23.64 8.83 1.87
N ARG A 497 -22.69 7.89 1.87
CA ARG A 497 -21.37 8.03 2.52
C ARG A 497 -20.27 8.47 1.56
N VAL A 498 -20.52 8.47 0.25
CA VAL A 498 -19.56 8.97 -0.75
C VAL A 498 -19.41 10.48 -0.58
N GLN A 499 -18.21 10.91 -0.18
CA GLN A 499 -17.83 12.31 0.02
C GLN A 499 -16.42 12.52 -0.51
N TYR A 500 -16.11 13.74 -0.96
CA TYR A 500 -14.80 14.09 -1.50
C TYR A 500 -14.25 15.34 -0.82
N ASP A 501 -12.96 15.32 -0.52
CA ASP A 501 -12.27 16.42 0.12
C ASP A 501 -11.67 17.38 -0.91
N SER A 502 -11.74 18.68 -0.64
CA SER A 502 -11.13 19.72 -1.48
C SER A 502 -9.66 19.98 -1.17
N TYR A 503 -9.15 19.43 -0.07
CA TYR A 503 -7.75 19.54 0.37
C TYR A 503 -7.30 18.26 1.08
N PRO A 504 -5.98 17.99 1.16
CA PRO A 504 -5.46 16.82 1.85
C PRO A 504 -5.84 16.78 3.34
N ARG A 505 -6.22 15.61 3.85
CA ARG A 505 -6.54 15.40 5.28
C ARG A 505 -5.27 15.22 6.10
N LYS A 506 -4.66 16.34 6.50
CA LYS A 506 -3.39 16.44 7.25
C LYS A 506 -3.57 17.31 8.52
N SER A 507 -2.48 17.75 9.14
CA SER A 507 -2.54 18.58 10.35
C SER A 507 -2.00 19.99 10.13
N LEU A 508 -2.36 20.92 11.01
CA LEU A 508 -2.02 22.35 10.91
C LEU A 508 -2.58 23.01 9.64
N ILE A 509 -3.76 22.58 9.19
CA ILE A 509 -4.47 23.19 8.06
C ILE A 509 -5.21 24.43 8.57
N ASP A 510 -4.91 25.58 7.98
CA ASP A 510 -5.44 26.87 8.41
C ASP A 510 -6.74 27.17 7.66
N LEU A 511 -7.86 27.24 8.39
CA LEU A 511 -9.20 27.33 7.83
C LEU A 511 -9.89 28.61 8.32
N PHE A 512 -10.62 29.25 7.41
CA PHE A 512 -11.49 30.38 7.76
C PHE A 512 -12.89 30.12 7.25
N TYR A 513 -13.87 30.20 8.15
CA TYR A 513 -15.26 29.86 7.87
C TYR A 513 -16.18 31.07 7.95
N ASP A 514 -17.40 30.90 7.43
CA ASP A 514 -18.52 31.79 7.64
C ASP A 514 -19.02 31.81 9.07
N GLU A 515 -19.70 32.89 9.48
CA GLU A 515 -20.21 33.03 10.84
C GLU A 515 -21.19 31.92 11.25
N GLY A 516 -21.94 31.36 10.31
CA GLY A 516 -22.94 30.32 10.56
C GLY A 516 -22.45 28.87 10.43
N VAL A 517 -21.14 28.63 10.28
CA VAL A 517 -20.63 27.25 10.13
C VAL A 517 -20.97 26.39 11.36
N THR A 518 -21.40 25.15 11.13
CA THR A 518 -21.63 24.15 12.18
C THR A 518 -20.71 22.95 12.00
N LEU A 519 -20.59 22.13 13.05
CA LEU A 519 -19.88 20.85 13.01
C LEU A 519 -20.38 19.97 11.86
N GLU A 520 -21.69 19.88 11.63
CA GLU A 520 -22.29 19.05 10.59
C GLU A 520 -21.87 19.52 9.20
N THR A 521 -21.91 20.83 8.96
CA THR A 521 -21.50 21.41 7.67
C THR A 521 -20.00 21.23 7.43
N ALA A 522 -19.16 21.38 8.47
CA ALA A 522 -17.73 21.14 8.39
C ALA A 522 -17.39 19.66 8.13
N ALA A 523 -17.98 18.74 8.89
CA ALA A 523 -17.77 17.30 8.77
C ALA A 523 -18.21 16.74 7.40
N ALA A 524 -19.30 17.29 6.84
CA ALA A 524 -19.78 16.95 5.50
C ALA A 524 -18.94 17.57 4.36
N GLY A 525 -17.93 18.40 4.65
CA GLY A 525 -17.13 19.09 3.65
C GLY A 525 -17.85 20.24 2.94
N GLY A 526 -19.03 20.66 3.43
CA GLY A 526 -19.82 21.74 2.86
C GLY A 526 -19.46 23.14 3.35
N ALA A 527 -18.54 23.24 4.31
CA ALA A 527 -18.13 24.52 4.88
C ALA A 527 -17.30 25.34 3.88
N VAL A 528 -17.78 26.54 3.55
CA VAL A 528 -17.13 27.47 2.62
C VAL A 528 -15.84 28.00 3.24
N GLN A 529 -14.73 27.84 2.51
CA GLN A 529 -13.44 28.43 2.89
C GLN A 529 -13.39 29.88 2.42
N ARG A 530 -13.19 30.79 3.38
CA ARG A 530 -13.05 32.24 3.15
C ARG A 530 -11.60 32.68 2.98
N GLY A 531 -10.66 31.86 3.44
CA GLY A 531 -9.23 32.14 3.41
C GLY A 531 -8.50 31.45 2.26
N ASP A 532 -7.40 32.04 1.80
CA ASP A 532 -6.51 31.49 0.76
C ASP A 532 -5.27 30.76 1.31
N PHE A 533 -5.37 30.25 2.54
CA PHE A 533 -4.23 29.71 3.29
C PHE A 533 -4.02 28.21 3.07
N VAL A 534 -5.09 27.42 2.87
CA VAL A 534 -5.05 25.95 2.74
C VAL A 534 -4.05 25.47 1.68
N HIS A 535 -4.06 26.10 0.51
CA HIS A 535 -3.16 25.76 -0.62
C HIS A 535 -2.01 26.76 -0.79
N GLY A 536 -1.96 27.78 0.07
CA GLY A 536 -1.03 28.88 -0.05
C GLY A 536 0.41 28.49 0.33
N SER A 537 1.40 29.06 -0.34
CA SER A 537 2.80 28.90 0.05
C SER A 537 3.16 29.81 1.23
N TYR A 538 3.89 29.25 2.20
CA TYR A 538 4.42 29.92 3.39
C TYR A 538 5.94 30.10 3.26
N GLN A 539 6.44 31.24 3.72
CA GLN A 539 7.87 31.44 3.92
C GLN A 539 8.31 30.73 5.19
N ALA A 540 9.36 29.91 5.10
CA ALA A 540 9.90 29.16 6.22
C ALA A 540 11.19 29.78 6.78
N ARG A 541 11.35 29.72 8.10
CA ARG A 541 12.60 30.04 8.82
C ARG A 541 12.83 29.02 9.93
N VAL A 542 14.03 28.45 9.99
CA VAL A 542 14.43 27.52 11.07
C VAL A 542 15.26 28.27 12.11
N ARG A 543 14.80 28.29 13.35
CA ARG A 543 15.50 28.86 14.52
C ARG A 543 16.07 27.73 15.37
N ARG A 544 17.39 27.68 15.53
CA ARG A 544 18.10 26.60 16.22
C ARG A 544 18.67 27.06 17.55
N ASN A 545 18.36 26.34 18.62
CA ASN A 545 19.08 26.33 19.88
C ASN A 545 19.51 24.87 20.17
N PRO A 546 20.51 24.63 21.06
CA PRO A 546 21.06 23.29 21.30
C PRO A 546 20.00 22.21 21.61
N ASP A 547 19.04 22.54 22.49
CA ASP A 547 18.04 21.57 22.97
C ASP A 547 16.62 21.89 22.49
N ARG A 548 16.47 22.88 21.59
CA ARG A 548 15.16 23.38 21.14
C ARG A 548 15.24 23.98 19.75
N ILE A 549 14.45 23.47 18.81
CA ILE A 549 14.38 24.00 17.45
C ILE A 549 12.95 24.40 17.11
N GLN A 550 12.79 25.57 16.50
CA GLN A 550 11.51 26.08 16.02
C GLN A 550 11.54 26.29 14.51
N ILE A 551 10.53 25.75 13.82
CA ILE A 551 10.16 26.10 12.46
C ILE A 551 9.12 27.22 12.51
N GLN A 552 9.41 28.36 11.89
CA GLN A 552 8.47 29.45 11.73
C GLN A 552 8.02 29.54 10.27
N LEU A 553 6.71 29.50 10.05
CA LEU A 553 6.06 29.61 8.75
C LEU A 553 5.23 30.90 8.74
N ALA A 554 5.38 31.72 7.70
CA ALA A 554 4.64 32.96 7.56
C ALA A 554 4.05 33.15 6.16
N ARG A 555 2.79 33.58 6.09
CA ARG A 555 2.09 33.90 4.84
C ARG A 555 1.27 35.16 5.01
N HIS A 556 1.36 36.07 4.04
CA HIS A 556 0.35 37.11 3.82
C HIS A 556 -0.68 36.54 2.84
N GLY A 557 -1.95 36.60 3.23
CA GLY A 557 -3.08 36.12 2.46
C GLY A 557 -4.30 36.99 2.73
N HIS A 558 -5.47 36.47 2.38
CA HIS A 558 -6.74 37.17 2.56
C HIS A 558 -7.79 36.24 3.15
N VAL A 559 -8.73 36.84 3.88
CA VAL A 559 -10.00 36.23 4.27
C VAL A 559 -11.10 37.13 3.68
N ASP A 560 -11.77 36.65 2.64
CA ASP A 560 -12.57 37.49 1.74
C ASP A 560 -11.75 38.72 1.24
N ASP A 561 -12.17 39.94 1.60
CA ASP A 561 -11.51 41.20 1.27
C ASP A 561 -10.48 41.66 2.34
N ILE A 562 -10.35 40.90 3.43
CA ILE A 562 -9.57 41.30 4.60
C ILE A 562 -8.14 40.76 4.48
N PRO A 563 -7.10 41.62 4.48
CA PRO A 563 -5.72 41.15 4.54
C PRO A 563 -5.44 40.51 5.89
N VAL A 564 -4.83 39.32 5.87
CA VAL A 564 -4.44 38.62 7.10
C VAL A 564 -3.04 38.05 6.91
N ARG A 565 -2.18 38.27 7.90
CA ARG A 565 -0.89 37.60 7.97
C ARG A 565 -0.92 36.52 9.04
N ILE A 566 -0.69 35.27 8.64
CA ILE A 566 -0.49 34.16 9.57
C ILE A 566 1.00 33.95 9.78
N THR A 567 1.42 33.92 11.04
CA THR A 567 2.69 33.35 11.47
C THR A 567 2.41 32.16 12.37
N LYS A 568 2.79 30.95 11.96
CA LYS A 568 2.76 29.74 12.79
C LYS A 568 4.17 29.29 13.15
N GLY A 569 4.39 28.95 14.41
CA GLY A 569 5.65 28.41 14.92
C GLY A 569 5.43 27.00 15.45
N VAL A 570 6.21 26.03 14.96
CA VAL A 570 6.19 24.63 15.38
C VAL A 570 7.53 24.32 16.04
N THR A 571 7.51 23.95 17.32
CA THR A 571 8.73 23.78 18.12
C THR A 571 8.81 22.38 18.70
N LEU A 572 10.01 21.83 18.66
CA LEU A 572 10.36 20.56 19.29
C LEU A 572 11.62 20.77 20.15
N SER A 573 11.66 20.12 21.31
CA SER A 573 12.81 20.11 22.22
C SER A 573 13.37 18.70 22.35
N ALA A 574 14.66 18.56 22.63
CA ALA A 574 15.25 17.24 22.92
C ALA A 574 14.53 16.57 24.10
N ALA A 575 14.44 15.23 24.09
CA ALA A 575 13.78 14.40 25.11
C ALA A 575 12.28 14.68 25.35
N SER A 576 11.63 15.48 24.51
CA SER A 576 10.24 15.89 24.71
C SER A 576 9.29 15.23 23.70
N PRO A 577 8.19 14.59 24.14
CA PRO A 577 7.13 14.13 23.25
C PRO A 577 6.08 15.21 22.98
N VAL A 578 6.42 16.50 23.14
CA VAL A 578 5.49 17.62 23.00
C VAL A 578 5.85 18.45 21.76
N LEU A 579 4.86 18.66 20.89
CA LEU A 579 4.93 19.64 19.81
C LEU A 579 4.29 20.95 20.28
N GLU A 580 5.09 22.01 20.45
CA GLU A 580 4.58 23.33 20.79
C GLU A 580 4.23 24.10 19.51
N ILE A 581 2.99 24.54 19.41
CA ILE A 581 2.45 25.23 18.25
C ILE A 581 1.99 26.63 18.67
N ALA A 582 2.45 27.66 17.99
CA ALA A 582 2.06 29.05 18.25
C ALA A 582 1.54 29.70 16.99
N TYR A 583 0.34 30.28 17.04
CA TYR A 583 -0.25 31.06 15.97
C TYR A 583 -0.28 32.53 16.35
N LEU A 584 0.06 33.39 15.39
CA LEU A 584 -0.14 34.83 15.42
C LEU A 584 -0.80 35.24 14.11
N LEU A 585 -2.01 35.78 14.21
CA LEU A 585 -2.72 36.43 13.13
C LEU A 585 -2.52 37.94 13.31
N GLU A 586 -2.13 38.62 12.24
CA GLU A 586 -1.92 40.06 12.19
C GLU A 586 -2.67 40.70 11.03
N GLU A 587 -2.71 42.03 11.01
CA GLU A 587 -3.29 42.85 9.94
C GLU A 587 -4.83 42.80 9.88
N ILE A 588 -5.48 42.26 10.92
CA ILE A 588 -6.95 42.20 11.00
C ILE A 588 -7.52 43.58 11.39
N PRO A 589 -8.46 44.16 10.63
CA PRO A 589 -9.16 45.39 11.01
C PRO A 589 -9.95 45.23 12.31
N ARG A 590 -9.97 46.26 13.15
CA ARG A 590 -10.51 46.21 14.53
C ARG A 590 -12.01 45.94 14.61
N ASP A 591 -12.75 46.30 13.57
CA ASP A 591 -14.19 46.15 13.43
C ASP A 591 -14.60 44.81 12.80
N ARG A 592 -13.62 43.98 12.40
CA ARG A 592 -13.86 42.69 11.78
C ARG A 592 -13.70 41.55 12.79
N ILE A 593 -14.52 40.52 12.60
CA ILE A 593 -14.50 39.27 13.36
C ILE A 593 -14.28 38.16 12.35
N LEU A 594 -13.33 37.26 12.63
CA LEU A 594 -13.04 36.11 11.77
C LEU A 594 -13.38 34.81 12.51
N ARG A 595 -13.78 33.76 11.80
CA ARG A 595 -13.84 32.40 12.35
C ARG A 595 -12.64 31.62 11.87
N PHE A 596 -11.67 31.43 12.76
CA PHE A 596 -10.43 30.72 12.47
C PHE A 596 -10.49 29.33 13.07
N ALA A 597 -10.11 28.33 12.30
CA ALA A 597 -9.98 26.96 12.75
C ALA A 597 -8.65 26.37 12.27
N VAL A 598 -8.11 25.43 13.06
CA VAL A 598 -6.94 24.66 12.65
C VAL A 598 -7.33 23.19 12.67
N GLU A 599 -7.26 22.53 11.52
CA GLU A 599 -7.58 21.10 11.45
C GLU A 599 -6.36 20.23 11.77
N PHE A 600 -6.58 19.22 12.61
CA PHE A 600 -5.67 18.11 12.88
C PHE A 600 -6.36 16.80 12.52
N ASN A 601 -5.60 15.89 11.93
CA ASN A 601 -6.05 14.53 11.64
C ASN A 601 -5.20 13.54 12.45
N PHE A 602 -5.81 12.46 12.94
CA PHE A 602 -5.11 11.38 13.65
C PHE A 602 -5.51 10.01 13.09
N ALA A 603 -4.55 9.30 12.50
CA ALA A 603 -4.73 7.99 11.89
C ALA A 603 -4.33 6.86 12.84
N GLY A 604 -4.83 5.64 12.56
CA GLY A 604 -4.53 4.44 13.33
C GLY A 604 -5.20 4.37 14.70
N MET A 605 -6.18 5.24 14.96
CA MET A 605 -6.98 5.25 16.19
C MET A 605 -8.47 5.08 15.78
N PRO A 606 -8.91 3.83 15.48
CA PRO A 606 -10.20 3.59 14.86
C PRO A 606 -11.38 3.91 15.78
N ALA A 607 -12.51 4.27 15.17
CA ALA A 607 -13.77 4.47 15.85
C ALA A 607 -14.37 3.18 16.45
N ALA A 608 -15.41 3.35 17.27
CA ALA A 608 -16.31 2.29 17.75
C ALA A 608 -15.68 1.16 18.58
N ALA A 609 -14.58 1.44 19.27
CA ALA A 609 -14.00 0.52 20.25
C ALA A 609 -13.83 1.18 21.62
N ASP A 610 -14.17 0.45 22.68
CA ASP A 610 -14.29 0.97 24.06
C ASP A 610 -12.97 1.44 24.68
N ASP A 611 -11.85 0.96 24.15
CA ASP A 611 -10.48 1.29 24.53
C ASP A 611 -9.88 2.42 23.69
N ARG A 612 -10.67 3.02 22.78
CA ARG A 612 -10.34 4.22 22.00
C ARG A 612 -11.37 5.32 22.22
N PHE A 613 -11.01 6.37 22.96
CA PHE A 613 -11.96 7.40 23.37
C PHE A 613 -11.36 8.80 23.53
N PHE A 614 -12.23 9.80 23.41
CA PHE A 614 -11.95 11.17 23.82
C PHE A 614 -12.11 11.32 25.34
N HIS A 615 -11.30 12.18 25.96
CA HIS A 615 -11.45 12.52 27.37
C HIS A 615 -11.14 13.98 27.71
N ASP A 616 -11.65 14.45 28.84
CA ASP A 616 -11.38 15.78 29.38
C ASP A 616 -10.12 15.82 30.30
N THR A 617 -9.86 16.97 30.92
CA THR A 617 -8.73 17.15 31.88
C THR A 617 -8.81 16.22 33.08
N ALA A 618 -10.02 15.87 33.53
CA ALA A 618 -10.24 15.00 34.68
C ALA A 618 -10.19 13.50 34.29
N GLY A 619 -10.02 13.19 33.01
CA GLY A 619 -10.02 11.83 32.49
C GLY A 619 -11.42 11.25 32.26
N ASN A 620 -12.47 12.08 32.32
CA ASN A 620 -13.82 11.62 32.01
C ASN A 620 -13.93 11.34 30.51
N ARG A 621 -14.49 10.19 30.15
CA ARG A 621 -14.72 9.82 28.75
C ARG A 621 -15.82 10.69 28.15
N LEU A 622 -15.55 11.26 26.97
CA LEU A 622 -16.48 12.11 26.22
C LEU A 622 -17.14 11.37 25.05
N GLY A 623 -16.68 10.16 24.72
CA GLY A 623 -17.18 9.33 23.62
C GLY A 623 -16.05 8.53 22.99
N HIS A 624 -16.37 7.53 22.16
CA HIS A 624 -15.36 6.82 21.37
C HIS A 624 -14.76 7.75 20.30
N LEU A 625 -13.63 7.40 19.69
CA LEU A 625 -12.94 8.29 18.73
C LEU A 625 -13.71 8.60 17.41
N GLY A 626 -14.85 7.97 17.19
CA GLY A 626 -15.77 8.30 16.10
C GLY A 626 -16.91 9.24 16.52
N THR A 627 -16.99 9.60 17.80
CA THR A 627 -18.01 10.51 18.31
C THR A 627 -17.78 11.91 17.78
N ARG A 628 -18.88 12.55 17.35
CA ARG A 628 -18.90 13.96 16.96
C ARG A 628 -19.06 14.82 18.20
N LEU A 629 -18.01 15.53 18.58
CA LEU A 629 -18.01 16.45 19.72
C LEU A 629 -18.09 17.89 19.21
N ASP A 630 -18.96 18.68 19.84
CA ASP A 630 -19.03 20.13 19.72
C ASP A 630 -18.80 20.74 21.11
N LEU A 631 -17.53 20.88 21.48
CA LEU A 631 -17.13 21.40 22.79
C LEU A 631 -16.93 22.92 22.67
N ALA A 632 -17.40 23.66 23.67
CA ALA A 632 -17.21 25.11 23.76
C ALA A 632 -16.40 25.48 25.00
N ASP A 633 -15.56 26.51 24.87
CA ASP A 633 -14.80 27.13 25.97
C ASP A 633 -13.95 26.16 26.81
N VAL A 634 -13.40 25.11 26.19
CA VAL A 634 -12.49 24.17 26.85
C VAL A 634 -11.02 24.53 26.56
N GLN A 635 -10.11 24.08 27.42
CA GLN A 635 -8.66 24.29 27.24
C GLN A 635 -7.88 23.00 26.97
N THR A 636 -8.53 21.85 27.12
CA THR A 636 -7.89 20.56 26.87
C THR A 636 -8.85 19.57 26.22
N LEU A 637 -8.32 18.73 25.35
CA LEU A 637 -8.99 17.56 24.82
C LEU A 637 -7.95 16.44 24.67
N GLY A 638 -8.25 15.26 25.18
CA GLY A 638 -7.41 14.07 25.03
C GLY A 638 -8.03 13.02 24.11
N LEU A 639 -7.19 12.27 23.42
CA LEU A 639 -7.53 11.12 22.57
C LEU A 639 -6.66 9.95 23.01
N SER A 640 -7.27 8.93 23.59
CA SER A 640 -6.57 7.72 24.02
C SER A 640 -6.80 6.59 23.04
N ASP A 641 -5.74 5.90 22.62
CA ASP A 641 -5.80 4.54 22.06
C ASP A 641 -4.99 3.62 22.97
N GLN A 642 -5.71 2.84 23.78
CA GLN A 642 -5.07 1.97 24.74
C GLN A 642 -4.43 0.75 24.08
N TRP A 643 -4.82 0.35 22.87
CA TRP A 643 -4.19 -0.77 22.18
C TRP A 643 -2.79 -0.38 21.71
N LEU A 644 -2.65 0.76 21.04
CA LEU A 644 -1.34 1.35 20.72
C LEU A 644 -0.58 1.79 21.97
N GLY A 645 -1.29 2.13 23.06
CA GLY A 645 -0.71 2.65 24.28
C GLY A 645 -0.27 4.11 24.16
N ILE A 646 -1.00 4.89 23.35
CA ILE A 646 -0.76 6.32 23.12
C ILE A 646 -1.94 7.17 23.63
N ASP A 647 -1.61 8.30 24.24
CA ASP A 647 -2.52 9.35 24.67
C ASP A 647 -2.11 10.70 24.07
N VAL A 648 -2.93 11.21 23.15
CA VAL A 648 -2.71 12.47 22.44
C VAL A 648 -3.49 13.58 23.15
N ARG A 649 -2.80 14.54 23.78
CA ARG A 649 -3.44 15.62 24.53
C ARG A 649 -3.17 16.99 23.94
N PHE A 650 -4.26 17.69 23.67
CA PHE A 650 -4.26 19.12 23.37
C PHE A 650 -4.34 19.92 24.67
N GLN A 651 -3.51 20.94 24.79
CA GLN A 651 -3.62 21.99 25.79
C GLN A 651 -3.49 23.35 25.12
N THR A 652 -4.43 24.26 25.36
CA THR A 652 -4.49 25.57 24.69
C THR A 652 -4.39 26.72 25.68
N SER A 653 -3.78 27.83 25.27
CA SER A 653 -3.59 29.02 26.15
C SER A 653 -4.82 29.89 26.31
N ARG A 654 -5.96 29.54 25.70
CA ARG A 654 -7.22 30.27 25.78
C ARG A 654 -8.41 29.33 25.62
N PRO A 655 -9.61 29.72 26.09
CA PRO A 655 -10.84 28.99 25.79
C PRO A 655 -10.96 28.72 24.28
N THR A 656 -11.23 27.47 23.94
CA THR A 656 -11.18 26.94 22.58
C THR A 656 -12.40 26.07 22.35
N GLY A 657 -13.05 26.24 21.20
CA GLY A 657 -14.05 25.28 20.74
C GLY A 657 -13.36 24.10 20.06
N PHE A 658 -13.83 22.88 20.27
CA PHE A 658 -13.30 21.69 19.57
C PHE A 658 -14.42 20.97 18.85
N TRP A 659 -14.19 20.77 17.56
CA TRP A 659 -15.00 19.91 16.71
C TRP A 659 -14.26 18.60 16.41
N THR A 660 -14.97 17.47 16.48
CA THR A 660 -14.42 16.17 16.11
C THR A 660 -15.35 15.41 15.18
N TRP A 661 -14.78 14.62 14.26
CA TRP A 661 -15.54 13.69 13.42
C TRP A 661 -14.60 12.66 12.77
N PRO A 662 -15.09 11.47 12.40
CA PRO A 662 -14.30 10.49 11.66
C PRO A 662 -14.21 10.87 10.16
N VAL A 663 -13.09 10.53 9.55
CA VAL A 663 -12.88 10.53 8.10
C VAL A 663 -12.96 9.09 7.63
N GLU A 664 -13.87 8.82 6.71
CA GLU A 664 -14.13 7.49 6.19
C GLU A 664 -14.18 7.52 4.66
N THR A 665 -13.68 6.46 4.05
CA THR A 665 -13.68 6.28 2.59
C THR A 665 -14.53 5.08 2.20
N VAL A 666 -15.22 5.16 1.07
CA VAL A 666 -15.86 4.00 0.45
C VAL A 666 -14.81 3.28 -0.43
N SER A 667 -14.52 2.02 -0.11
CA SER A 667 -13.49 1.24 -0.79
C SER A 667 -14.04 -0.09 -1.29
N GLN A 668 -13.50 -0.57 -2.41
CA GLN A 668 -13.75 -1.92 -2.91
C GLN A 668 -12.80 -2.92 -2.24
N SER A 669 -13.35 -4.03 -1.76
CA SER A 669 -12.61 -5.18 -1.21
C SER A 669 -13.06 -6.48 -1.89
N GLU A 670 -12.37 -7.59 -1.60
CA GLU A 670 -12.75 -8.94 -2.05
C GLU A 670 -14.21 -9.30 -1.74
N GLY A 671 -14.68 -8.88 -0.56
CA GLY A 671 -16.04 -9.14 -0.11
C GLY A 671 -17.07 -8.08 -0.51
N GLY A 672 -16.70 -7.11 -1.36
CA GLY A 672 -17.56 -6.02 -1.80
C GLY A 672 -17.19 -4.64 -1.26
N PHE A 673 -18.07 -3.66 -1.50
CA PHE A 673 -17.92 -2.27 -1.08
C PHE A 673 -18.14 -2.09 0.42
N GLU A 674 -17.25 -1.34 1.05
CA GLU A 674 -17.32 -1.04 2.48
C GLU A 674 -16.79 0.35 2.81
N LEU A 675 -17.22 0.84 3.97
CA LEU A 675 -16.74 2.05 4.60
C LEU A 675 -15.54 1.74 5.48
N VAL A 676 -14.44 2.47 5.25
CA VAL A 676 -13.17 2.27 5.95
C VAL A 676 -12.79 3.55 6.69
N HIS A 677 -12.58 3.45 8.01
CA HIS A 677 -12.12 4.56 8.84
C HIS A 677 -10.65 4.89 8.55
N GLN A 678 -10.36 6.14 8.18
CA GLN A 678 -9.01 6.58 7.81
C GLN A 678 -8.34 7.41 8.90
N SER A 679 -9.06 8.33 9.51
CA SER A 679 -8.55 9.20 10.57
C SER A 679 -9.68 9.82 11.38
N VAL A 680 -9.32 10.44 12.49
CA VAL A 680 -10.18 11.27 13.32
C VAL A 680 -9.75 12.71 13.14
N VAL A 681 -10.68 13.59 12.80
CA VAL A 681 -10.44 15.04 12.81
C VAL A 681 -10.63 15.56 14.23
N VAL A 682 -9.70 16.42 14.64
CA VAL A 682 -9.80 17.30 15.79
C VAL A 682 -9.54 18.72 15.30
N GLN A 683 -10.54 19.58 15.40
CA GLN A 683 -10.49 20.93 14.88
C GLN A 683 -10.74 21.95 16.01
N PRO A 684 -9.68 22.45 16.67
CA PRO A 684 -9.79 23.65 17.49
C PRO A 684 -10.21 24.85 16.63
N HIS A 685 -11.18 25.62 17.12
CA HIS A 685 -11.71 26.79 16.42
C HIS A 685 -12.02 27.95 17.39
N TRP A 686 -11.99 29.17 16.84
CA TRP A 686 -12.15 30.41 17.59
C TRP A 686 -12.92 31.47 16.79
N VAL A 687 -13.67 32.29 17.53
CA VAL A 687 -14.14 33.60 17.06
C VAL A 687 -13.03 34.61 17.35
N VAL A 688 -12.29 35.01 16.31
CA VAL A 688 -11.14 35.89 16.39
C VAL A 688 -11.59 37.34 16.45
N ARG A 689 -11.30 37.98 17.58
CA ARG A 689 -11.40 39.42 17.78
C ARG A 689 -9.99 39.99 17.95
N PRO A 690 -9.51 40.85 17.03
CA PRO A 690 -8.15 41.37 17.14
C PRO A 690 -8.01 42.37 18.30
N ASP A 691 -6.78 42.49 18.80
CA ASP A 691 -6.40 43.49 19.79
C ASP A 691 -6.28 44.90 19.17
N ALA A 692 -5.87 45.88 19.99
CA ALA A 692 -5.67 47.26 19.52
C ALA A 692 -4.62 47.38 18.39
N ARG A 693 -3.76 46.39 18.16
CA ARG A 693 -2.76 46.36 17.10
C ARG A 693 -3.20 45.53 15.89
N GLY A 694 -4.45 45.05 15.85
CA GLY A 694 -4.93 44.19 14.77
C GLY A 694 -4.42 42.76 14.87
N ARG A 695 -4.08 42.30 16.10
CA ARG A 695 -3.43 41.01 16.33
C ARG A 695 -4.27 40.06 17.17
N TRP A 696 -4.10 38.78 16.93
CA TRP A 696 -4.66 37.71 17.74
C TRP A 696 -3.68 36.52 17.76
N SER A 697 -3.53 35.85 18.90
CA SER A 697 -2.58 34.75 19.02
C SER A 697 -3.07 33.63 19.90
N VAL A 698 -2.74 32.39 19.58
CA VAL A 698 -3.00 31.22 20.44
C VAL A 698 -1.76 30.34 20.47
N THR A 699 -1.55 29.66 21.58
CA THR A 699 -0.56 28.59 21.68
C THR A 699 -1.27 27.29 22.03
N MET A 700 -0.79 26.21 21.44
CA MET A 700 -1.25 24.84 21.64
C MET A 700 -0.04 23.98 21.98
N GLN A 701 -0.20 23.06 22.92
CA GLN A 701 0.71 21.96 23.15
C GLN A 701 0.01 20.68 22.72
N LEU A 702 0.65 19.92 21.84
CA LEU A 702 0.23 18.58 21.48
C LEU A 702 1.20 17.59 22.15
N ALA A 703 0.77 17.02 23.27
CA ALA A 703 1.55 16.04 24.00
C ALA A 703 1.19 14.62 23.52
N LEU A 704 2.21 13.82 23.22
CA LEU A 704 2.08 12.45 22.69
C LEU A 704 2.62 11.47 23.73
N ASP A 705 1.82 11.19 24.75
CA ASP A 705 2.22 10.33 25.86
C ASP A 705 2.16 8.85 25.44
N THR A 706 3.26 8.14 25.62
CA THR A 706 3.39 6.71 25.27
C THR A 706 3.77 5.85 26.49
N SER A 707 3.62 6.39 27.70
CA SER A 707 4.01 5.72 28.94
C SER A 707 3.34 4.35 29.09
N LEU A 708 2.09 4.20 28.61
CA LEU A 708 1.38 2.92 28.62
C LEU A 708 2.09 1.89 27.73
N ALA A 709 2.46 2.25 26.50
CA ALA A 709 3.21 1.38 25.61
C ALA A 709 4.61 1.03 26.15
N GLU A 710 5.34 2.03 26.66
CA GLU A 710 6.68 1.84 27.23
C GLU A 710 6.64 0.90 28.46
N SER A 711 5.62 1.02 29.31
CA SER A 711 5.43 0.11 30.46
C SER A 711 5.21 -1.35 30.06
N ARG A 712 4.51 -1.60 28.94
CA ARG A 712 4.28 -2.95 28.40
C ARG A 712 5.58 -3.59 27.91
N GLN A 713 6.43 -2.81 27.25
CA GLN A 713 7.74 -3.28 26.75
C GLN A 713 8.71 -3.61 27.89
N SER A 714 8.60 -2.93 29.03
CA SER A 714 9.44 -3.18 30.21
C SER A 714 9.00 -4.40 31.06
N SER A 715 7.84 -5.00 30.75
CA SER A 715 7.34 -6.18 31.46
C SER A 715 7.87 -7.47 30.81
N PRO A 716 8.50 -8.41 31.57
CA PRO A 716 9.17 -9.59 31.02
C PRO A 716 8.27 -10.64 30.33
N ALA A 717 6.98 -10.34 30.08
CA ALA A 717 5.99 -11.31 29.61
C ALA A 717 5.58 -11.19 28.12
N VAL A 718 6.12 -10.23 27.35
CA VAL A 718 5.69 -9.99 25.94
C VAL A 718 6.87 -10.04 24.96
N ALA A 719 7.86 -10.91 25.21
CA ALA A 719 8.95 -11.16 24.25
C ALA A 719 8.60 -12.26 23.21
N VAL A 720 7.37 -12.75 23.21
CA VAL A 720 6.86 -13.71 22.23
C VAL A 720 5.56 -13.08 21.70
N VAL A 721 5.47 -12.92 20.38
CA VAL A 721 4.42 -12.19 19.65
C VAL A 721 4.65 -10.66 19.60
N SER A 722 5.58 -10.21 18.75
CA SER A 722 5.72 -8.81 18.33
C SER A 722 6.09 -8.67 16.87
#